data_AF-A0AAV3NML0-F1
#
_entry.id   AF-A0AAV3NML0-F1
#
_cell.length_a   1.000
_cell.length_b   1.000
_cell.length_c   1.000
_cell.angle_alpha   90.00
_cell.angle_beta   90.00
_cell.angle_gamma   90.00
#
_symmetry.space_group_name_H-M   'P 1'
#
loop_
_entity.id
_entity.type
_entity.pdbx_description
1 polymer ?
#
loop_
_entity_poly.entity_id
_entity_poly.type
_entity_poly.pdbx_seq_one_letter_code
_entity_poly.pdbx_strand_id
1 'polypeptide(L)'
;MIPKMETKRNSLIRSLVQILIFLTILMQADPLSSKKLLFHDDNVNLNNVDDEKSEINVGVILDMGSVVGKMIHTCIIMAVSDFYAVNHHYRTRIVLQLRDSEGIPFRALSSAHDLLENLHVRAIIGLQTPAEEKYLSFLGNKAKVPTFSFFPSLATMDINHHIIRVSQGLSSQFEAIAALAKSLKWIEINVIVEDIDYKSEVLSCITESFKSKNINISYVSTISSSSLESDILGELYKLMKIGTSVYLVHLSPVLASRFLLVASKLGMFEHGRHTWIMTEETMNCLHLVNHEILEQLQGCIGFKPHVPSSTRLKDVGMEWKKYIENDKIGLEELSFNAVLAYDIIWAIAEAIERISNVAINSRDLFPGMSSLELENFVIGKYPEMLVDEISRVKFEGLSGEFQMKEGKLNSKEFSILNLEDGKTIEVGLWNPDDGIRGNVYSNAKRKCLEEVGSPAGPKAILGDEKKNVRLRIGIPDGKKFDALISVYQDPQTNAISVTGFCFDVFRTAMEALNYEVTFDFVILTNGTYSEYVTRVHNKELDVMIGDVTITGNRTLFVDFSAPYTDLGIGTVARLNDADSIWLFLKPLDTKLWIATAVFIIVTGFTVSIIERYHENEEFEGSTGKQIGTALFFGFSTLVFAHREHLKSNLSRMLVVVWLFVVLILISTYTASLSSLLTLQQIHFKSTTNKYIGISSGGLVRGLVVNNMNFQNGKLRPYHTLNELAEALDTRIEDGGVAAVVDEIPYIKLLLAKYPGKYALIETIPTTNGFAFVFQKGSSMVPEVSRAVLRLREEGKLALMEHAWFNSETTLLPEDQIKEPNTLSFDRFRGLFLISGICTFLAMVITIFKMVLYKLQLEHLLVKCLDRGNLSIMMMIISDIYQRDSSSTASTTSVHVTALDGLVNVNSLFTIAVFVGLSLTIPGQRSLEERTSCDAGIDVIRKLLVFEVVSFSFFLFSSLVAQGLKLAINLLNSKDVDEGFRAHINLRVLRFGMLGSAIGSVMGCLFLMLSMVNVIQIRLGMLSCGSKSAVQATTALVVLVSSALLVYISTAFYAFTH
;
A
#
# COMPACT_ATOMS: atom_id res chain seq x y z
N MET A 1 55.99 5.69 27.34
CA MET A 1 56.28 4.47 26.55
C MET A 1 55.02 3.99 25.82
N ILE A 2 54.38 4.90 25.07
CA ILE A 2 53.13 4.67 24.30
C ILE A 2 53.20 5.21 22.84
N PRO A 3 54.11 6.12 22.40
CA PRO A 3 54.04 6.65 21.04
C PRO A 3 54.73 5.77 19.96
N LYS A 4 55.30 4.61 20.32
CA LYS A 4 55.96 3.69 19.36
C LYS A 4 55.06 2.57 18.82
N MET A 5 53.85 2.37 19.36
CA MET A 5 52.89 1.37 18.86
C MET A 5 51.90 1.92 17.82
N GLU A 6 51.62 3.22 17.84
CA GLU A 6 50.68 3.84 16.88
C GLU A 6 51.26 3.99 15.47
N THR A 7 52.57 4.21 15.36
CA THR A 7 53.27 4.34 14.08
C THR A 7 53.35 3.00 13.32
N LYS A 8 53.38 1.86 14.04
CA LYS A 8 53.44 0.52 13.43
C LYS A 8 52.06 0.02 12.96
N ARG A 9 50.98 0.41 13.64
CA ARG A 9 49.60 0.11 13.25
C ARG A 9 49.19 0.89 11.98
N ASN A 10 49.56 2.16 11.87
CA ASN A 10 49.25 2.98 10.69
C ASN A 10 50.07 2.59 9.45
N SER A 11 51.27 2.02 9.63
CA SER A 11 52.08 1.46 8.54
C SER A 11 51.49 0.16 7.99
N LEU A 12 50.98 -0.72 8.85
CA LEU A 12 50.30 -1.96 8.44
C LEU A 12 48.98 -1.69 7.72
N ILE A 13 48.20 -0.70 8.20
CA ILE A 13 46.95 -0.28 7.54
C ILE A 13 47.24 0.38 6.19
N ARG A 14 48.28 1.22 6.07
CA ARG A 14 48.70 1.77 4.76
C ARG A 14 49.16 0.69 3.79
N SER A 15 49.94 -0.31 4.23
CA SER A 15 50.34 -1.43 3.36
C SER A 15 49.15 -2.28 2.93
N LEU A 16 48.18 -2.54 3.81
CA LEU A 16 46.95 -3.27 3.47
C LEU A 16 46.07 -2.49 2.49
N VAL A 17 45.95 -1.17 2.66
CA VAL A 17 45.20 -0.29 1.76
C VAL A 17 45.92 -0.15 0.40
N GLN A 18 47.25 -0.09 0.36
CA GLN A 18 48.01 -0.09 -0.90
C GLN A 18 47.95 -1.44 -1.63
N ILE A 19 47.92 -2.56 -0.91
CA ILE A 19 47.71 -3.88 -1.52
C ILE A 19 46.28 -4.02 -2.07
N LEU A 20 45.26 -3.51 -1.36
CA LEU A 20 43.88 -3.50 -1.86
C LEU A 20 43.68 -2.55 -3.05
N ILE A 21 44.34 -1.39 -3.07
CA ILE A 21 44.34 -0.44 -4.19
C ILE A 21 45.08 -1.04 -5.40
N PHE A 22 46.19 -1.75 -5.18
CA PHE A 22 46.92 -2.43 -6.25
C PHE A 22 46.13 -3.61 -6.84
N LEU A 23 45.35 -4.33 -6.03
CA LEU A 23 44.43 -5.40 -6.47
C LEU A 23 43.18 -4.88 -7.18
N THR A 24 42.71 -3.67 -6.87
CA THR A 24 41.58 -3.03 -7.58
C THR A 24 42.01 -2.40 -8.91
N ILE A 25 43.24 -1.87 -8.99
CA ILE A 25 43.82 -1.34 -10.24
C ILE A 25 44.13 -2.48 -11.25
N LEU A 26 44.37 -3.70 -10.79
CA LEU A 26 44.59 -4.88 -11.65
C LEU A 26 43.31 -5.52 -12.21
N MET A 27 42.12 -5.14 -11.72
CA MET A 27 40.82 -5.72 -12.12
C MET A 27 39.97 -4.80 -13.02
N GLN A 28 40.47 -3.63 -13.40
CA GLN A 28 39.77 -2.73 -14.34
C GLN A 28 40.73 -2.25 -15.44
N ALA A 29 40.86 -3.04 -16.50
CA ALA A 29 41.42 -2.58 -17.75
C ALA A 29 40.74 -3.32 -18.93
N ASP A 30 39.77 -2.67 -19.55
CA ASP A 30 39.65 -2.61 -21.01
C ASP A 30 38.97 -1.28 -21.41
N PRO A 31 39.26 -0.73 -22.61
CA PRO A 31 39.30 0.71 -22.82
C PRO A 31 38.00 1.29 -23.40
N LEU A 32 37.59 2.45 -22.87
CA LEU A 32 36.55 3.28 -23.48
C LEU A 32 37.16 4.30 -24.45
N SER A 33 36.63 4.32 -25.67
CA SER A 33 36.28 5.48 -26.48
C SER A 33 36.65 6.87 -25.92
N SER A 34 37.37 7.66 -26.71
CA SER A 34 37.30 9.13 -26.63
C SER A 34 37.13 9.77 -28.01
N LYS A 35 36.05 10.54 -28.14
CA LYS A 35 35.84 11.52 -29.21
C LYS A 35 35.28 12.78 -28.54
N LYS A 36 36.05 13.86 -28.59
CA LYS A 36 35.70 15.30 -28.47
C LYS A 36 37.06 16.02 -28.37
N LEU A 37 37.32 17.19 -28.95
CA LEU A 37 36.57 18.21 -29.65
C LEU A 37 37.67 19.13 -30.23
N LEU A 38 37.53 19.64 -31.46
CA LEU A 38 38.34 20.78 -31.92
C LEU A 38 37.40 21.73 -32.67
N PHE A 39 37.35 22.97 -32.19
CA PHE A 39 36.71 24.11 -32.85
C PHE A 39 37.66 24.68 -33.90
N HIS A 40 37.13 25.06 -35.07
CA HIS A 40 37.49 26.32 -35.73
C HIS A 40 36.40 26.75 -36.74
N ASP A 41 36.03 28.02 -36.65
CA ASP A 41 35.20 28.81 -37.58
C ASP A 41 35.66 28.79 -39.05
N ASP A 42 34.74 28.89 -40.02
CA ASP A 42 34.28 30.17 -40.60
C ASP A 42 33.48 30.01 -41.91
N ASN A 43 32.43 30.83 -42.02
CA ASN A 43 31.82 31.44 -43.22
C ASN A 43 31.30 30.60 -44.40
N VAL A 44 29.96 30.57 -44.53
CA VAL A 44 29.30 30.54 -45.85
C VAL A 44 28.20 31.61 -45.90
N ASN A 45 28.30 32.45 -46.93
CA ASN A 45 27.44 33.58 -47.25
C ASN A 45 25.95 33.22 -47.27
N LEU A 46 25.14 33.96 -46.49
CA LEU A 46 23.74 34.21 -46.80
C LEU A 46 23.67 35.06 -48.06
N ASN A 47 22.96 34.61 -49.08
CA ASN A 47 22.23 35.49 -49.98
C ASN A 47 21.01 34.76 -50.57
N ASN A 48 19.85 35.38 -50.35
CA ASN A 48 18.59 35.29 -51.07
C ASN A 48 17.82 33.96 -51.07
N VAL A 49 16.81 33.88 -50.18
CA VAL A 49 15.51 33.26 -50.50
C VAL A 49 14.42 34.16 -49.92
N ASP A 50 13.46 34.52 -50.79
CA ASP A 50 12.41 35.52 -50.60
C ASP A 50 11.45 35.28 -49.43
N ASP A 51 10.91 36.39 -48.93
CA ASP A 51 10.04 36.59 -47.76
C ASP A 51 8.56 36.22 -48.03
N GLU A 52 8.30 35.00 -48.51
CA GLU A 52 6.92 34.53 -48.75
C GLU A 52 6.36 33.85 -47.49
N LYS A 53 5.35 34.47 -46.87
CA LYS A 53 4.71 33.98 -45.65
C LYS A 53 3.75 32.83 -45.96
N SER A 54 3.86 31.72 -45.24
CA SER A 54 3.05 30.52 -45.45
C SER A 54 1.72 30.61 -44.69
N GLU A 55 0.60 30.55 -45.42
CA GLU A 55 -0.76 30.62 -44.86
C GLU A 55 -1.27 29.25 -44.39
N ILE A 56 -1.87 29.20 -43.20
CA ILE A 56 -2.38 27.98 -42.59
C ILE A 56 -3.84 28.16 -42.16
N ASN A 57 -4.71 27.34 -42.73
CA ASN A 57 -6.15 27.37 -42.46
C ASN A 57 -6.49 26.73 -41.10
N VAL A 58 -7.18 27.48 -40.24
CA VAL A 58 -7.75 27.02 -38.97
C VAL A 58 -9.26 27.21 -38.99
N GLY A 59 -10.01 26.13 -38.75
CA GLY A 59 -11.47 26.14 -38.72
C GLY A 59 -12.01 26.65 -37.39
N VAL A 60 -13.06 27.48 -37.44
CA VAL A 60 -13.75 27.99 -36.26
C VAL A 60 -15.24 27.74 -36.44
N ILE A 61 -15.86 26.99 -35.53
CA ILE A 61 -17.29 26.65 -35.56
C ILE A 61 -17.92 27.22 -34.30
N LEU A 62 -18.79 28.22 -34.40
CA LEU A 62 -19.38 28.87 -33.23
C LEU A 62 -20.88 29.09 -33.47
N ASP A 63 -21.66 29.12 -32.39
CA ASP A 63 -23.03 29.64 -32.45
C ASP A 63 -22.99 31.17 -32.50
N MET A 64 -23.13 31.74 -33.70
CA MET A 64 -23.11 33.19 -33.88
C MET A 64 -24.43 33.86 -33.45
N GLY A 65 -25.46 33.06 -33.16
CA GLY A 65 -26.69 33.52 -32.50
C GLY A 65 -26.50 33.81 -31.01
N SER A 66 -25.52 33.14 -30.37
CA SER A 66 -25.17 33.35 -28.96
C SER A 66 -24.20 34.51 -28.77
N VAL A 67 -24.44 35.31 -27.72
CA VAL A 67 -23.51 36.40 -27.32
C VAL A 67 -22.12 35.84 -26.98
N VAL A 68 -22.05 34.66 -26.38
CA VAL A 68 -20.79 33.99 -26.03
C VAL A 68 -20.03 33.57 -27.30
N GLY A 69 -20.73 33.10 -28.33
CA GLY A 69 -20.10 32.76 -29.62
C GLY A 69 -19.52 33.99 -30.32
N LYS A 70 -20.25 35.11 -30.34
CA LYS A 70 -19.73 36.39 -30.86
C LYS A 70 -18.50 36.88 -30.09
N MET A 71 -18.51 36.78 -28.75
CA MET A 71 -17.35 37.13 -27.91
C MET A 71 -16.11 36.30 -28.26
N ILE A 72 -16.29 34.97 -28.33
CA ILE A 72 -15.19 34.04 -28.67
C ILE A 72 -14.62 34.40 -30.04
N HIS A 73 -15.47 34.66 -31.02
CA HIS A 73 -15.04 35.06 -32.36
C HIS A 73 -14.20 36.35 -32.34
N THR A 74 -14.67 37.39 -31.64
CA THR A 74 -13.92 38.66 -31.51
C THR A 74 -12.57 38.45 -30.82
N CYS A 75 -12.53 37.67 -29.73
CA CYS A 75 -11.29 37.33 -29.03
C CYS A 75 -10.31 36.55 -29.90
N ILE A 76 -10.79 35.61 -30.73
CA ILE A 76 -9.97 34.86 -31.69
C ILE A 76 -9.35 35.80 -32.73
N ILE A 77 -10.12 36.73 -33.30
CA ILE A 77 -9.60 37.70 -34.29
C ILE A 77 -8.52 38.58 -33.66
N MET A 78 -8.78 39.12 -32.46
CA MET A 78 -7.82 39.94 -31.73
C MET A 78 -6.54 39.16 -31.42
N ALA A 79 -6.67 37.91 -30.99
CA ALA A 79 -5.54 37.04 -30.68
C ALA A 79 -4.59 36.84 -31.88
N VAL A 80 -5.14 36.60 -33.08
CA VAL A 80 -4.34 36.47 -34.31
C VAL A 80 -3.59 37.77 -34.62
N SER A 81 -4.28 38.91 -34.55
CA SER A 81 -3.69 40.21 -34.80
C SER A 81 -2.56 40.52 -33.81
N ASP A 82 -2.82 40.35 -32.52
CA ASP A 82 -1.87 40.64 -31.44
C ASP A 82 -0.65 39.72 -31.50
N PHE A 83 -0.85 38.43 -31.74
CA PHE A 83 0.24 37.46 -31.80
C PHE A 83 1.24 37.80 -32.91
N TYR A 84 0.74 38.09 -34.12
CA TYR A 84 1.60 38.45 -35.25
C TYR A 84 2.08 39.90 -35.23
N ALA A 85 1.48 40.76 -34.40
CA ALA A 85 2.04 42.07 -34.07
C ALA A 85 3.29 41.93 -33.19
N VAL A 86 3.28 41.04 -32.20
CA VAL A 86 4.47 40.76 -31.36
C VAL A 86 5.51 39.96 -32.16
N ASN A 87 5.06 38.97 -32.93
CA ASN A 87 5.92 38.03 -33.66
C ASN A 87 5.98 38.32 -35.16
N HIS A 88 6.30 39.57 -35.54
CA HIS A 88 6.34 40.00 -36.94
C HIS A 88 7.26 39.15 -37.84
N HIS A 89 8.36 38.64 -37.26
CA HIS A 89 9.42 37.87 -37.92
C HIS A 89 9.07 36.41 -38.19
N TYR A 90 7.95 35.90 -37.66
CA TYR A 90 7.50 34.54 -37.93
C TYR A 90 7.04 34.40 -39.38
N ARG A 91 7.28 33.22 -39.98
CA ARG A 91 7.01 32.97 -41.40
C ARG A 91 5.59 32.46 -41.65
N THR A 92 4.93 31.91 -40.64
CA THR A 92 3.58 31.36 -40.77
C THR A 92 2.50 32.42 -40.48
N ARG A 93 1.33 32.29 -41.12
CA ARG A 93 0.15 33.13 -40.87
C ARG A 93 -1.12 32.27 -40.77
N ILE A 94 -1.82 32.35 -39.63
CA ILE A 94 -3.11 31.69 -39.46
C ILE A 94 -4.19 32.44 -40.23
N VAL A 95 -4.95 31.70 -41.03
CA VAL A 95 -6.17 32.16 -41.72
C VAL A 95 -7.37 31.44 -41.10
N LEU A 96 -8.28 32.23 -40.52
CA LEU A 96 -9.45 31.70 -39.81
C LEU A 96 -10.60 31.43 -40.79
N GLN A 97 -11.18 30.24 -40.71
CA GLN A 97 -12.32 29.80 -41.52
C GLN A 97 -13.55 29.62 -40.61
N LEU A 98 -14.36 30.68 -40.48
CA LEU A 98 -15.56 30.68 -39.64
C LEU A 98 -16.71 29.89 -40.30
N ARG A 99 -17.44 29.13 -39.48
CA ARG A 99 -18.73 28.52 -39.80
C ARG A 99 -19.71 28.73 -38.64
N ASP A 100 -20.94 29.09 -38.96
CA ASP A 100 -22.00 29.27 -37.98
C ASP A 100 -22.73 27.95 -37.72
N SER A 101 -22.78 27.52 -36.46
CA SER A 101 -23.55 26.32 -36.06
C SER A 101 -25.03 26.64 -35.80
N GLU A 102 -25.39 27.90 -35.56
CA GLU A 102 -26.70 28.34 -35.07
C GLU A 102 -27.18 27.55 -33.83
N GLY A 103 -26.25 27.00 -33.04
CA GLY A 103 -26.54 26.17 -31.88
C GLY A 103 -27.09 24.77 -32.21
N ILE A 104 -27.07 24.35 -33.48
CA ILE A 104 -27.60 23.04 -33.92
C ILE A 104 -26.43 22.05 -34.11
N PRO A 105 -26.35 20.96 -33.32
CA PRO A 105 -25.22 20.02 -33.38
C PRO A 105 -24.98 19.36 -34.74
N PHE A 106 -26.05 19.04 -35.48
CA PHE A 106 -25.94 18.48 -36.83
C PHE A 106 -25.35 19.46 -37.84
N ARG A 107 -25.61 20.76 -37.67
CA ARG A 107 -25.05 21.80 -38.52
C ARG A 107 -23.58 22.02 -38.22
N ALA A 108 -23.20 22.02 -36.94
CA ALA A 108 -21.79 22.03 -36.52
C ALA A 108 -21.02 20.85 -37.14
N LEU A 109 -21.61 19.65 -37.15
CA LEU A 109 -21.02 18.47 -37.80
C LEU A 109 -20.85 18.64 -39.31
N SER A 110 -21.87 19.15 -40.01
CA SER A 110 -21.79 19.44 -41.45
C SER A 110 -20.70 20.47 -41.76
N SER A 111 -20.61 21.52 -40.94
CA SER A 111 -19.59 22.56 -41.06
C SER A 111 -18.18 22.01 -40.84
N ALA A 112 -17.98 21.12 -39.88
CA ALA A 112 -16.69 20.47 -39.68
C ALA A 112 -16.31 19.55 -40.84
N HIS A 113 -17.26 18.83 -41.41
CA HIS A 113 -17.01 18.01 -42.59
C HIS A 113 -16.57 18.86 -43.79
N ASP A 114 -17.25 20.00 -44.02
CA ASP A 114 -16.86 20.99 -45.05
C ASP A 114 -15.43 21.53 -44.82
N LEU A 115 -15.10 21.91 -43.58
CA LEU A 115 -13.78 22.43 -43.24
C LEU A 115 -12.66 21.40 -43.45
N LEU A 116 -12.92 20.12 -43.21
CA LEU A 116 -11.94 19.05 -43.37
C LEU A 116 -11.75 18.61 -44.83
N GLU A 117 -12.85 18.43 -45.56
CA GLU A 117 -12.82 17.94 -46.94
C GLU A 117 -12.46 19.04 -47.95
N ASN A 118 -13.05 20.22 -47.84
CA ASN A 118 -12.93 21.26 -48.87
C ASN A 118 -11.83 22.28 -48.59
N LEU A 119 -11.60 22.61 -47.31
CA LEU A 119 -10.65 23.66 -46.89
C LEU A 119 -9.37 23.12 -46.24
N HIS A 120 -9.30 21.80 -46.00
CA HIS A 120 -8.17 21.10 -45.40
C HIS A 120 -7.57 21.82 -44.18
N VAL A 121 -8.44 22.20 -43.24
CA VAL A 121 -8.01 22.90 -42.02
C VAL A 121 -7.06 22.06 -41.17
N ARG A 122 -6.09 22.70 -40.54
CA ARG A 122 -5.08 22.05 -39.69
C ARG A 122 -5.50 21.90 -38.22
N ALA A 123 -6.48 22.68 -37.78
CA ALA A 123 -7.09 22.62 -36.46
C ALA A 123 -8.54 23.12 -36.54
N ILE A 124 -9.39 22.67 -35.61
CA ILE A 124 -10.79 23.12 -35.47
C ILE A 124 -11.03 23.63 -34.05
N ILE A 125 -11.64 24.80 -33.91
CA ILE A 125 -11.99 25.42 -32.63
C ILE A 125 -13.52 25.57 -32.54
N GLY A 126 -14.13 25.22 -31.41
CA GLY A 126 -15.47 25.73 -31.08
C GLY A 126 -16.55 24.70 -30.72
N LEU A 127 -16.19 23.61 -30.05
CA LEU A 127 -17.17 22.74 -29.41
C LEU A 127 -17.74 23.49 -28.19
N GLN A 128 -18.95 24.05 -28.30
CA GLN A 128 -19.58 24.86 -27.24
C GLN A 128 -20.60 24.06 -26.44
N THR A 129 -21.20 23.05 -27.05
CA THR A 129 -22.21 22.19 -26.42
C THR A 129 -21.73 20.74 -26.29
N PRO A 130 -22.27 19.97 -25.31
CA PRO A 130 -21.90 18.57 -25.15
C PRO A 130 -22.32 17.72 -26.35
N ALA A 131 -23.44 18.06 -26.98
CA ALA A 131 -23.91 17.40 -28.19
C ALA A 131 -22.93 17.61 -29.36
N GLU A 132 -22.44 18.84 -29.56
CA GLU A 132 -21.39 19.13 -30.55
C GLU A 132 -20.10 18.37 -30.24
N GLU A 133 -19.63 18.38 -28.97
CA GLU A 133 -18.44 17.63 -28.56
C GLU A 133 -18.56 16.14 -28.90
N LYS A 134 -19.71 15.53 -28.64
CA LYS A 134 -19.95 14.10 -28.91
C LYS A 134 -19.88 13.75 -30.40
N TYR A 135 -20.38 14.59 -31.31
CA TYR A 135 -20.35 14.29 -32.74
C TYR A 135 -19.01 14.64 -33.39
N LEU A 136 -18.45 15.79 -33.03
CA LEU A 136 -17.20 16.29 -33.62
C LEU A 136 -15.98 15.58 -33.05
N SER A 137 -16.04 15.03 -31.83
CA SER A 137 -15.01 14.13 -31.29
C SER A 137 -14.75 12.91 -32.17
N PHE A 138 -15.82 12.30 -32.69
CA PHE A 138 -15.74 11.16 -33.61
C PHE A 138 -15.08 11.56 -34.94
N LEU A 139 -15.47 12.72 -35.50
CA LEU A 139 -14.95 13.20 -36.77
C LEU A 139 -13.49 13.64 -36.67
N GLY A 140 -13.13 14.42 -35.64
CA GLY A 140 -11.76 14.88 -35.39
C GLY A 140 -10.79 13.72 -35.17
N ASN A 141 -11.21 12.67 -34.46
CA ASN A 141 -10.38 11.46 -34.30
C ASN A 141 -10.16 10.72 -35.62
N LYS A 142 -11.22 10.57 -36.44
CA LYS A 142 -11.12 9.92 -37.75
C LYS A 142 -10.23 10.70 -38.73
N ALA A 143 -10.33 12.03 -38.70
CA ALA A 143 -9.54 12.92 -39.53
C ALA A 143 -8.13 13.20 -38.98
N LYS A 144 -7.83 12.75 -37.75
CA LYS A 144 -6.61 13.08 -36.99
C LYS A 144 -6.36 14.58 -36.82
N VAL A 145 -7.38 15.42 -36.89
CA VAL A 145 -7.22 16.89 -36.77
C VAL A 145 -7.48 17.34 -35.33
N PRO A 146 -6.56 18.11 -34.70
CA PRO A 146 -6.77 18.62 -33.36
C PRO A 146 -8.02 19.50 -33.28
N THR A 147 -8.94 19.12 -32.40
CA THR A 147 -10.22 19.81 -32.19
C THR A 147 -10.29 20.34 -30.76
N PHE A 148 -10.50 21.64 -30.59
CA PHE A 148 -10.52 22.33 -29.30
C PHE A 148 -11.93 22.51 -28.76
N SER A 149 -12.16 22.02 -27.54
CA SER A 149 -13.45 22.11 -26.83
C SER A 149 -13.43 23.17 -25.73
N PHE A 150 -14.48 24.01 -25.72
CA PHE A 150 -14.81 24.92 -24.63
C PHE A 150 -15.80 24.30 -23.64
N PHE A 151 -16.32 23.11 -23.93
CA PHE A 151 -17.24 22.43 -23.03
C PHE A 151 -16.46 21.65 -21.95
N PRO A 152 -16.83 21.78 -20.66
CA PRO A 152 -16.24 20.99 -19.59
C PRO A 152 -16.86 19.58 -19.58
N SER A 153 -16.33 18.64 -20.37
CA SER A 153 -16.83 17.25 -20.38
C SER A 153 -16.33 16.43 -19.16
N LEU A 154 -17.22 15.60 -18.61
CA LEU A 154 -16.95 14.66 -17.49
C LEU A 154 -16.47 13.28 -17.94
N ALA A 155 -16.49 12.97 -19.23
CA ALA A 155 -16.29 11.61 -19.68
C ALA A 155 -14.84 11.15 -19.51
N THR A 156 -14.65 10.09 -18.72
CA THR A 156 -13.54 9.12 -18.81
C THR A 156 -13.65 8.25 -20.08
N MET A 157 -14.21 8.80 -21.16
CA MET A 157 -14.12 8.17 -22.47
C MET A 157 -12.72 8.39 -23.01
N ASP A 158 -12.19 7.33 -23.61
CA ASP A 158 -10.83 7.14 -24.11
C ASP A 158 -10.10 8.43 -24.46
N ILE A 159 -8.84 8.51 -24.02
CA ILE A 159 -7.88 9.58 -24.31
C ILE A 159 -7.72 9.70 -25.84
N ASN A 160 -8.65 10.41 -26.47
CA ASN A 160 -8.57 10.79 -27.87
C ASN A 160 -7.51 11.88 -27.95
N HIS A 161 -6.31 11.50 -28.41
CA HIS A 161 -5.15 12.40 -28.49
C HIS A 161 -5.43 13.65 -29.36
N HIS A 162 -6.44 13.62 -30.22
CA HIS A 162 -6.80 14.72 -31.13
C HIS A 162 -7.90 15.65 -30.60
N ILE A 163 -8.41 15.45 -29.37
CA ILE A 163 -9.38 16.37 -28.75
C ILE A 163 -8.72 17.05 -27.58
N ILE A 164 -8.67 18.37 -27.67
CA ILE A 164 -8.00 19.21 -26.69
C ILE A 164 -9.08 19.95 -25.90
N ARG A 165 -9.22 19.62 -24.61
CA ARG A 165 -10.22 20.24 -23.74
C ARG A 165 -9.60 21.40 -23.00
N VAL A 166 -10.13 22.59 -23.22
CA VAL A 166 -9.53 23.83 -22.72
C VAL A 166 -10.26 24.36 -21.50
N SER A 167 -11.55 24.03 -21.35
CA SER A 167 -12.31 24.35 -20.13
C SER A 167 -11.73 23.65 -18.91
N GLN A 168 -11.77 24.33 -17.75
CA GLN A 168 -11.45 23.71 -16.46
C GLN A 168 -12.46 22.59 -16.15
N GLY A 169 -12.00 21.53 -15.50
CA GLY A 169 -12.84 20.35 -15.23
C GLY A 169 -13.88 20.61 -14.14
N LEU A 170 -15.12 20.18 -14.37
CA LEU A 170 -16.23 20.26 -13.40
C LEU A 170 -15.90 19.57 -12.05
N SER A 171 -15.04 18.54 -12.05
CA SER A 171 -14.55 17.91 -10.80
C SER A 171 -13.85 18.92 -9.89
N SER A 172 -12.98 19.77 -10.45
CA SER A 172 -12.24 20.76 -9.66
C SER A 172 -13.15 21.84 -9.08
N GLN A 173 -14.20 22.23 -9.80
CA GLN A 173 -15.21 23.14 -9.27
C GLN A 173 -15.97 22.53 -8.09
N PHE A 174 -16.44 21.29 -8.21
CA PHE A 174 -17.17 20.63 -7.11
C PHE A 174 -16.27 20.28 -5.93
N GLU A 175 -14.99 20.00 -6.15
CA GLU A 175 -13.98 19.91 -5.10
C GLU A 175 -13.78 21.24 -4.36
N ALA A 176 -13.74 22.36 -5.08
CA ALA A 176 -13.67 23.70 -4.49
C ALA A 176 -14.90 24.00 -3.62
N ILE A 177 -16.10 23.67 -4.12
CA ILE A 177 -17.36 23.81 -3.38
C ILE A 177 -17.37 22.91 -2.13
N ALA A 178 -16.93 21.66 -2.27
CA ALA A 178 -16.85 20.72 -1.15
C ALA A 178 -15.83 21.19 -0.09
N ALA A 179 -14.71 21.78 -0.51
CA ALA A 179 -13.73 22.39 0.38
C ALA A 179 -14.33 23.58 1.14
N LEU A 180 -15.12 24.43 0.47
CA LEU A 180 -15.81 25.56 1.10
C LEU A 180 -16.86 25.08 2.10
N ALA A 181 -17.72 24.14 1.71
CA ALA A 181 -18.73 23.55 2.57
C ALA A 181 -18.11 22.89 3.82
N LYS A 182 -17.01 22.16 3.66
CA LYS A 182 -16.24 21.60 4.78
C LYS A 182 -15.67 22.70 5.67
N SER A 183 -15.11 23.75 5.07
CA SER A 183 -14.56 24.88 5.83
C SER A 183 -15.64 25.55 6.67
N LEU A 184 -16.87 25.68 6.15
CA LEU A 184 -18.04 26.29 6.82
C LEU A 184 -18.85 25.29 7.67
N LYS A 185 -18.39 24.04 7.80
CA LYS A 185 -19.02 22.95 8.59
C LYS A 185 -20.44 22.58 8.14
N TRP A 186 -20.75 22.71 6.85
CA TRP A 186 -22.02 22.22 6.29
C TRP A 186 -21.97 20.70 6.13
N ILE A 187 -22.99 20.02 6.63
CA ILE A 187 -23.09 18.54 6.62
C ILE A 187 -24.09 18.08 5.56
N GLU A 188 -25.13 18.88 5.27
CA GLU A 188 -26.19 18.56 4.32
C GLU A 188 -26.38 19.71 3.33
N ILE A 189 -26.45 19.39 2.04
CA ILE A 189 -26.66 20.36 0.95
C ILE A 189 -27.72 19.83 -0.01
N ASN A 190 -28.67 20.69 -0.42
CA ASN A 190 -29.60 20.39 -1.50
C ASN A 190 -29.00 20.78 -2.84
N VAL A 191 -29.21 19.96 -3.86
CA VAL A 191 -28.63 20.15 -5.19
C VAL A 191 -29.74 20.42 -6.19
N ILE A 192 -29.63 21.51 -6.94
CA ILE A 192 -30.57 21.91 -7.99
C ILE A 192 -29.82 21.85 -9.31
N VAL A 193 -30.24 20.94 -10.18
CA VAL A 193 -29.54 20.65 -11.45
C VAL A 193 -30.55 20.66 -12.60
N GLU A 194 -30.12 21.09 -13.77
CA GLU A 194 -30.94 21.06 -14.98
C GLU A 194 -31.15 19.63 -15.51
N ASP A 195 -32.35 19.33 -16.01
CA ASP A 195 -32.70 18.02 -16.57
C ASP A 195 -32.19 17.89 -18.01
N ILE A 196 -30.88 17.65 -18.12
CA ILE A 196 -30.12 17.48 -19.36
C ILE A 196 -29.58 16.05 -19.51
N ASP A 197 -29.24 15.65 -20.75
CA ASP A 197 -28.76 14.29 -21.09
C ASP A 197 -27.52 13.84 -20.29
N TYR A 198 -26.72 14.77 -19.77
CA TYR A 198 -25.50 14.50 -18.99
C TYR A 198 -25.66 14.75 -17.48
N LYS A 199 -26.90 14.93 -16.99
CA LYS A 199 -27.22 15.15 -15.57
C LYS A 199 -26.67 14.06 -14.64
N SER A 200 -26.71 12.80 -15.07
CA SER A 200 -26.17 11.68 -14.27
C SER A 200 -24.67 11.81 -14.03
N GLU A 201 -23.94 12.34 -15.00
CA GLU A 201 -22.50 12.56 -14.89
C GLU A 201 -22.24 13.69 -13.88
N VAL A 202 -22.92 14.83 -14.03
CA VAL A 202 -22.79 15.98 -13.11
C VAL A 202 -23.11 15.57 -11.67
N LEU A 203 -24.22 14.85 -11.46
CA LEU A 203 -24.59 14.35 -10.13
C LEU A 203 -23.57 13.36 -9.57
N SER A 204 -22.94 12.53 -10.41
CA SER A 204 -21.87 11.63 -9.99
C SER A 204 -20.67 12.41 -9.46
N CYS A 205 -20.21 13.45 -10.17
CA CYS A 205 -19.09 14.28 -9.71
C CYS A 205 -19.42 15.03 -8.42
N ILE A 206 -20.61 15.63 -8.31
CA ILE A 206 -21.04 16.29 -7.06
C ILE A 206 -21.01 15.28 -5.91
N THR A 207 -21.57 14.09 -6.12
CA THR A 207 -21.64 13.04 -5.10
C THR A 207 -20.25 12.57 -4.68
N GLU A 208 -19.34 12.35 -5.63
CA GLU A 208 -17.96 11.93 -5.35
C GLU A 208 -17.18 13.00 -4.58
N SER A 209 -17.22 14.26 -5.04
CA SER A 209 -16.56 15.38 -4.37
C SER A 209 -17.10 15.59 -2.95
N PHE A 210 -18.43 15.51 -2.75
CA PHE A 210 -19.06 15.74 -1.45
C PHE A 210 -18.82 14.57 -0.49
N LYS A 211 -18.91 13.33 -0.98
CA LYS A 211 -18.61 12.12 -0.19
C LYS A 211 -17.16 12.12 0.30
N SER A 212 -16.21 12.56 -0.53
CA SER A 212 -14.79 12.68 -0.12
C SER A 212 -14.55 13.60 1.08
N LYS A 213 -15.49 14.52 1.36
CA LYS A 213 -15.44 15.49 2.46
C LYS A 213 -16.50 15.25 3.55
N ASN A 214 -17.19 14.11 3.53
CA ASN A 214 -18.28 13.77 4.45
C ASN A 214 -19.48 14.75 4.41
N ILE A 215 -19.81 15.26 3.23
CA ILE A 215 -21.00 16.09 2.99
C ILE A 215 -22.08 15.21 2.35
N ASN A 216 -23.28 15.21 2.91
CA ASN A 216 -24.42 14.47 2.40
C ASN A 216 -25.29 15.36 1.50
N ILE A 217 -25.84 14.77 0.44
CA ILE A 217 -26.85 15.41 -0.39
C ILE A 217 -28.22 15.05 0.19
N SER A 218 -28.95 16.05 0.71
CA SER A 218 -30.26 15.86 1.36
C SER A 218 -31.39 15.68 0.34
N TYR A 219 -31.33 16.44 -0.75
CA TYR A 219 -32.32 16.41 -1.81
C TYR A 219 -31.73 16.86 -3.14
N VAL A 220 -32.20 16.27 -4.23
CA VAL A 220 -31.86 16.66 -5.60
C VAL A 220 -33.13 17.12 -6.31
N SER A 221 -33.22 18.40 -6.66
CA SER A 221 -34.29 18.95 -7.50
C SER A 221 -33.79 19.07 -8.93
N THR A 222 -34.66 18.69 -9.88
CA THR A 222 -34.30 18.62 -11.29
C THR A 222 -35.32 19.37 -12.13
N ILE A 223 -34.87 20.37 -12.88
CA ILE A 223 -35.74 21.32 -13.59
C ILE A 223 -35.41 21.26 -15.08
N SER A 224 -36.40 21.10 -15.95
CA SER A 224 -36.19 21.12 -17.40
C SER A 224 -36.06 22.57 -17.91
N SER A 225 -35.23 22.79 -18.93
CA SER A 225 -35.15 24.07 -19.64
C SER A 225 -36.51 24.53 -20.20
N SER A 226 -37.39 23.57 -20.53
CA SER A 226 -38.73 23.81 -21.06
C SER A 226 -39.80 24.04 -19.98
N SER A 227 -39.47 23.88 -18.70
CA SER A 227 -40.42 24.01 -17.59
C SER A 227 -41.07 25.40 -17.55
N LEU A 228 -42.37 25.45 -17.29
CA LEU A 228 -43.11 26.70 -17.10
C LEU A 228 -42.79 27.28 -15.71
N GLU A 229 -43.09 28.57 -15.49
CA GLU A 229 -42.89 29.20 -14.17
C GLU A 229 -43.67 28.47 -13.06
N SER A 230 -44.83 27.87 -13.38
CA SER A 230 -45.63 27.06 -12.45
C SER A 230 -44.88 25.83 -11.95
N ASP A 231 -44.09 25.19 -12.81
CA ASP A 231 -43.37 23.96 -12.49
C ASP A 231 -42.15 24.28 -11.61
N ILE A 232 -41.46 25.37 -11.94
CA ILE A 232 -40.36 25.92 -11.12
C ILE A 232 -40.88 26.26 -9.72
N LEU A 233 -42.03 26.92 -9.64
CA LEU A 233 -42.68 27.29 -8.39
C LEU A 233 -43.10 26.06 -7.56
N GLY A 234 -43.56 24.99 -8.22
CA GLY A 234 -43.84 23.70 -7.58
C GLY A 234 -42.60 23.06 -6.96
N GLU A 235 -41.46 23.07 -7.65
CA GLU A 235 -40.18 22.57 -7.14
C GLU A 235 -39.64 23.42 -5.98
N LEU A 236 -39.73 24.74 -6.07
CA LEU A 236 -39.33 25.65 -4.99
C LEU A 236 -40.17 25.42 -3.73
N TYR A 237 -41.47 25.16 -3.84
CA TYR A 237 -42.30 24.78 -2.68
C TYR A 237 -41.90 23.44 -2.06
N LYS A 238 -41.39 22.49 -2.84
CA LYS A 238 -40.85 21.24 -2.28
C LYS A 238 -39.59 21.54 -1.48
N LEU A 239 -38.67 22.33 -2.03
CA LEU A 239 -37.42 22.75 -1.38
C LEU A 239 -37.69 23.49 -0.06
N MET A 240 -38.66 24.40 -0.02
CA MET A 240 -39.07 25.12 1.19
C MET A 240 -39.58 24.23 2.33
N LYS A 241 -40.04 23.00 2.04
CA LYS A 241 -40.50 22.05 3.07
C LYS A 241 -39.35 21.27 3.70
N ILE A 242 -38.17 21.30 3.10
CA ILE A 242 -36.99 20.54 3.55
C ILE A 242 -36.27 21.38 4.61
N GLY A 243 -35.89 20.77 5.74
CA GLY A 243 -35.32 21.49 6.89
C GLY A 243 -33.89 22.02 6.70
N THR A 244 -33.24 21.70 5.58
CA THR A 244 -31.87 22.10 5.21
C THR A 244 -31.86 23.46 4.52
N SER A 245 -30.98 24.36 4.95
CA SER A 245 -30.91 25.75 4.47
C SER A 245 -29.91 26.02 3.34
N VAL A 246 -29.11 25.03 2.91
CA VAL A 246 -28.04 25.24 1.91
C VAL A 246 -28.44 24.65 0.55
N TYR A 247 -28.37 25.46 -0.51
CA TYR A 247 -28.72 25.08 -1.88
C TYR A 247 -27.53 25.29 -2.83
N LEU A 248 -27.14 24.25 -3.55
CA LEU A 248 -26.22 24.31 -4.69
C LEU A 248 -27.04 24.40 -5.98
N VAL A 249 -26.79 25.43 -6.79
CA VAL A 249 -27.51 25.70 -8.04
C VAL A 249 -26.59 25.58 -9.24
N HIS A 250 -26.87 24.60 -10.09
CA HIS A 250 -26.20 24.33 -11.36
C HIS A 250 -27.23 24.31 -12.50
N LEU A 251 -27.48 25.49 -13.08
CA LEU A 251 -28.49 25.71 -14.12
C LEU A 251 -27.89 26.53 -15.27
N SER A 252 -28.33 26.27 -16.51
CA SER A 252 -27.93 27.07 -17.67
C SER A 252 -28.39 28.53 -17.53
N PRO A 253 -27.75 29.51 -18.18
CA PRO A 253 -28.05 30.93 -17.95
C PRO A 253 -29.51 31.34 -18.16
N VAL A 254 -30.17 30.75 -19.16
CA VAL A 254 -31.58 31.05 -19.48
C VAL A 254 -32.52 30.50 -18.41
N LEU A 255 -32.29 29.26 -17.95
CA LEU A 255 -33.11 28.67 -16.89
C LEU A 255 -32.80 29.29 -15.52
N ALA A 256 -31.53 29.55 -15.23
CA ALA A 256 -31.06 30.19 -14.01
C ALA A 256 -31.71 31.56 -13.79
N SER A 257 -31.73 32.42 -14.82
CA SER A 257 -32.36 33.76 -14.71
C SER A 257 -33.86 33.67 -14.35
N ARG A 258 -34.61 32.75 -14.98
CA ARG A 258 -36.02 32.49 -14.65
C ARG A 258 -36.19 31.91 -13.25
N PHE A 259 -35.35 30.94 -12.88
CA PHE A 259 -35.35 30.30 -11.57
C PHE A 259 -35.10 31.32 -10.45
N LEU A 260 -34.05 32.14 -10.58
CA LEU A 260 -33.70 33.19 -9.61
C LEU A 260 -34.82 34.22 -9.49
N LEU A 261 -35.46 34.59 -10.59
CA LEU A 261 -36.63 35.50 -10.59
C LEU A 261 -37.80 34.91 -9.78
N VAL A 262 -38.15 33.64 -9.99
CA VAL A 262 -39.24 32.99 -9.24
C VAL A 262 -38.88 32.80 -7.77
N ALA A 263 -37.65 32.41 -7.46
CA ALA A 263 -37.16 32.27 -6.08
C ALA A 263 -37.14 33.61 -5.32
N SER A 264 -36.79 34.70 -6.01
CA SER A 264 -36.88 36.08 -5.50
C SER A 264 -38.31 36.48 -5.17
N LYS A 265 -39.27 36.21 -6.06
CA LYS A 265 -40.71 36.44 -5.81
C LYS A 265 -41.25 35.67 -4.61
N LEU A 266 -40.65 34.52 -4.27
CA LEU A 266 -40.99 33.70 -3.11
C LEU A 266 -40.27 34.12 -1.81
N GLY A 267 -39.45 35.17 -1.83
CA GLY A 267 -38.71 35.65 -0.66
C GLY A 267 -37.63 34.67 -0.19
N MET A 268 -37.14 33.77 -1.06
CA MET A 268 -36.20 32.73 -0.65
C MET A 268 -34.76 33.23 -0.46
N PHE A 269 -34.47 34.47 -0.88
CA PHE A 269 -33.20 35.17 -0.64
C PHE A 269 -33.25 36.12 0.57
N GLU A 270 -34.35 36.15 1.33
CA GLU A 270 -34.43 36.93 2.58
C GLU A 270 -33.34 36.48 3.59
N HIS A 271 -32.73 37.47 4.26
CA HIS A 271 -31.58 37.25 5.15
C HIS A 271 -31.80 36.19 6.23
N GLY A 272 -30.78 35.35 6.45
CA GLY A 272 -30.68 34.44 7.60
C GLY A 272 -31.39 33.08 7.47
N ARG A 273 -32.18 32.84 6.40
CA ARG A 273 -32.91 31.57 6.24
C ARG A 273 -32.24 30.54 5.33
N HIS A 274 -31.61 30.98 4.24
CA HIS A 274 -31.06 30.10 3.23
C HIS A 274 -29.71 30.60 2.70
N THR A 275 -28.81 29.67 2.41
CA THR A 275 -27.51 29.95 1.77
C THR A 275 -27.50 29.36 0.38
N TRP A 276 -27.13 30.17 -0.61
CA TRP A 276 -27.12 29.78 -2.02
C TRP A 276 -25.69 29.73 -2.54
N ILE A 277 -25.34 28.61 -3.16
CA ILE A 277 -24.06 28.37 -3.82
C ILE A 277 -24.33 28.26 -5.32
N MET A 278 -23.69 29.09 -6.12
CA MET A 278 -23.86 29.13 -7.57
C MET A 278 -22.59 28.63 -8.26
N THR A 279 -22.75 27.66 -9.17
CA THR A 279 -21.64 27.22 -10.04
C THR A 279 -21.31 28.28 -11.09
N GLU A 280 -20.18 28.13 -11.78
CA GLU A 280 -19.78 29.01 -12.90
C GLU A 280 -20.89 29.20 -13.93
N GLU A 281 -21.55 28.10 -14.32
CA GLU A 281 -22.62 28.13 -15.32
C GLU A 281 -23.79 29.05 -14.90
N THR A 282 -24.22 28.93 -13.65
CA THR A 282 -25.22 29.80 -13.04
C THR A 282 -24.70 31.24 -12.90
N MET A 283 -23.44 31.43 -12.49
CA MET A 283 -22.82 32.76 -12.32
C MET A 283 -22.69 33.54 -13.63
N ASN A 284 -22.60 32.84 -14.76
CA ASN A 284 -22.59 33.46 -16.09
C ASN A 284 -23.93 34.12 -16.45
N CYS A 285 -25.01 33.88 -15.70
CA CYS A 285 -26.34 34.45 -15.98
C CYS A 285 -26.62 35.79 -15.28
N LEU A 286 -25.76 36.24 -14.36
CA LEU A 286 -26.07 37.41 -13.51
C LEU A 286 -26.35 38.69 -14.30
N HIS A 287 -25.74 38.85 -15.47
CA HIS A 287 -25.99 39.99 -16.36
C HIS A 287 -27.40 39.99 -17.00
N LEU A 288 -28.08 38.84 -17.06
CA LEU A 288 -29.45 38.70 -17.57
C LEU A 288 -30.50 39.02 -16.49
N VAL A 289 -30.07 39.13 -15.23
CA VAL A 289 -30.94 39.37 -14.08
C VAL A 289 -31.03 40.88 -13.84
N ASN A 290 -32.24 41.38 -13.60
CA ASN A 290 -32.47 42.81 -13.33
C ASN A 290 -31.71 43.27 -12.08
N HIS A 291 -31.22 44.51 -12.08
CA HIS A 291 -30.47 45.10 -10.96
C HIS A 291 -31.21 45.01 -9.61
N GLU A 292 -32.53 45.21 -9.61
CA GLU A 292 -33.37 45.09 -8.41
C GLU A 292 -33.34 43.68 -7.79
N ILE A 293 -33.16 42.64 -8.60
CA ILE A 293 -33.09 41.24 -8.14
C ILE A 293 -31.65 40.90 -7.75
N LEU A 294 -30.65 41.44 -8.44
CA LEU A 294 -29.24 41.29 -8.08
C LEU A 294 -28.95 41.83 -6.67
N GLU A 295 -29.60 42.92 -6.27
CA GLU A 295 -29.53 43.44 -4.88
C GLU A 295 -30.12 42.45 -3.86
N GLN A 296 -31.12 41.66 -4.24
CA GLN A 296 -31.74 40.66 -3.36
C GLN A 296 -30.91 39.38 -3.20
N LEU A 297 -29.96 39.11 -4.10
CA LEU A 297 -29.06 37.96 -4.01
C LEU A 297 -27.93 38.15 -2.97
N GLN A 298 -28.09 39.07 -2.03
CA GLN A 298 -27.09 39.40 -1.02
C GLN A 298 -26.73 38.18 -0.17
N GLY A 299 -25.43 37.83 -0.14
CA GLY A 299 -24.91 36.68 0.60
C GLY A 299 -24.89 35.36 -0.19
N CYS A 300 -25.27 35.37 -1.47
CA CYS A 300 -25.07 34.23 -2.36
C CYS A 300 -23.58 34.08 -2.71
N ILE A 301 -23.08 32.84 -2.65
CA ILE A 301 -21.68 32.51 -2.92
C ILE A 301 -21.56 31.94 -4.33
N GLY A 302 -20.72 32.55 -5.17
CA GLY A 302 -20.45 32.13 -6.53
C GLY A 302 -19.06 31.53 -6.70
N PHE A 303 -18.91 30.62 -7.64
CA PHE A 303 -17.61 30.08 -8.08
C PHE A 303 -17.37 30.46 -9.55
N LYS A 304 -16.20 31.00 -9.85
CA LYS A 304 -15.71 31.23 -11.23
C LYS A 304 -14.24 30.80 -11.36
N PRO A 305 -13.79 30.34 -12.53
CA PRO A 305 -12.37 30.18 -12.82
C PRO A 305 -11.61 31.46 -12.54
N HIS A 306 -10.45 31.36 -11.88
CA HIS A 306 -9.63 32.53 -11.58
C HIS A 306 -8.95 33.03 -12.86
N VAL A 307 -9.07 34.34 -13.12
CA VAL A 307 -8.36 35.01 -14.20
C VAL A 307 -7.53 36.14 -13.59
N PRO A 308 -6.19 36.08 -13.67
CA PRO A 308 -5.34 37.12 -13.11
C PRO A 308 -5.52 38.44 -13.89
N SER A 309 -5.60 39.55 -13.16
CA SER A 309 -5.71 40.87 -13.78
C SER A 309 -4.39 41.23 -14.48
N SER A 310 -4.40 41.26 -15.82
CA SER A 310 -3.29 41.76 -16.64
C SER A 310 -3.65 43.05 -17.38
N THR A 311 -2.65 43.83 -17.80
CA THR A 311 -2.86 45.01 -18.66
C THR A 311 -3.48 44.61 -19.99
N ARG A 312 -2.99 43.52 -20.59
CA ARG A 312 -3.52 42.94 -21.84
C ARG A 312 -5.00 42.56 -21.73
N LEU A 313 -5.42 41.97 -20.60
CA LEU A 313 -6.83 41.64 -20.37
C LEU A 313 -7.71 42.90 -20.33
N LYS A 314 -7.21 43.99 -19.76
CA LYS A 314 -7.91 45.29 -19.75
C LYS A 314 -8.00 45.89 -21.15
N ASP A 315 -6.93 45.80 -21.94
CA ASP A 315 -6.90 46.31 -23.31
C ASP A 315 -7.88 45.56 -24.22
N VAL A 316 -7.86 44.22 -24.15
CA VAL A 316 -8.82 43.34 -24.85
C VAL A 316 -10.26 43.61 -24.37
N GLY A 317 -10.45 43.82 -23.07
CA GLY A 317 -11.75 44.21 -22.51
C GLY A 317 -12.24 45.57 -23.00
N MET A 318 -11.36 46.56 -23.18
CA MET A 318 -11.72 47.86 -23.73
C MET A 318 -12.10 47.77 -25.21
N GLU A 319 -11.41 46.96 -26.00
CA GLU A 319 -11.78 46.70 -27.40
C GLU A 319 -13.12 45.96 -27.52
N TRP A 320 -13.38 44.99 -26.65
CA TRP A 320 -14.69 44.34 -26.58
C TRP A 320 -15.82 45.32 -26.24
N LYS A 321 -15.58 46.27 -25.32
CA LYS A 321 -16.55 47.32 -24.99
C LYS A 321 -16.89 48.21 -26.19
N LYS A 322 -15.89 48.59 -27.02
CA LYS A 322 -16.13 49.33 -28.26
C LYS A 322 -16.99 48.53 -29.25
N TYR A 323 -16.81 47.21 -29.31
CA TYR A 323 -17.62 46.33 -30.16
C TYR A 323 -19.08 46.27 -29.68
N ILE A 324 -19.31 46.20 -28.36
CA ILE A 324 -20.64 46.21 -27.74
C ILE A 324 -21.41 47.50 -28.00
N GLU A 325 -20.76 48.65 -27.89
CA GLU A 325 -21.39 49.96 -28.09
C GLU A 325 -22.01 50.11 -29.48
N ASN A 326 -21.48 49.41 -30.48
CA ASN A 326 -22.03 49.36 -31.83
C ASN A 326 -23.24 48.42 -31.99
N ASP A 327 -23.33 47.34 -31.21
CA ASP A 327 -24.31 46.23 -31.40
C ASP A 327 -25.42 46.19 -30.32
N LYS A 328 -25.38 47.09 -29.31
CA LYS A 328 -26.34 47.17 -28.17
C LYS A 328 -26.50 45.87 -27.36
N ILE A 329 -25.41 45.14 -27.11
CA ILE A 329 -25.43 43.86 -26.38
C ILE A 329 -24.94 44.04 -24.94
N GLY A 330 -25.77 43.68 -23.94
CA GLY A 330 -25.59 44.06 -22.52
C GLY A 330 -24.62 43.24 -21.64
N LEU A 331 -23.46 42.79 -22.15
CA LEU A 331 -22.47 42.03 -21.35
C LEU A 331 -21.15 42.81 -21.16
N GLU A 332 -20.97 43.47 -20.02
CA GLU A 332 -19.77 44.28 -19.76
C GLU A 332 -18.49 43.46 -19.47
N GLU A 333 -18.62 42.21 -19.02
CA GLU A 333 -17.50 41.32 -18.68
C GLU A 333 -17.24 40.27 -19.77
N LEU A 334 -15.96 40.01 -20.07
CA LEU A 334 -15.53 38.94 -20.97
C LEU A 334 -15.83 37.56 -20.37
N SER A 335 -16.42 36.67 -21.16
CA SER A 335 -16.59 35.27 -20.73
C SER A 335 -15.23 34.55 -20.61
N PHE A 336 -15.11 33.62 -19.66
CA PHE A 336 -13.89 32.83 -19.50
C PHE A 336 -13.54 32.03 -20.77
N ASN A 337 -14.54 31.49 -21.47
CA ASN A 337 -14.34 30.81 -22.75
C ASN A 337 -13.73 31.73 -23.83
N ALA A 338 -14.08 33.02 -23.83
CA ALA A 338 -13.49 33.98 -24.76
C ALA A 338 -12.03 34.30 -24.40
N VAL A 339 -11.71 34.40 -23.11
CA VAL A 339 -10.33 34.53 -22.60
C VAL A 339 -9.49 33.32 -23.00
N LEU A 340 -10.01 32.10 -22.83
CA LEU A 340 -9.35 30.87 -23.26
C LEU A 340 -9.17 30.81 -24.77
N ALA A 341 -10.16 31.23 -25.55
CA ALA A 341 -10.07 31.23 -27.02
C ALA A 341 -8.90 32.09 -27.53
N TYR A 342 -8.61 33.20 -26.85
CA TYR A 342 -7.45 34.03 -27.14
C TYR A 342 -6.14 33.27 -26.93
N ASP A 343 -6.00 32.60 -25.78
CA ASP A 343 -4.80 31.85 -25.44
C ASP A 343 -4.61 30.61 -26.33
N ILE A 344 -5.69 29.93 -26.74
CA ILE A 344 -5.63 28.80 -27.69
C ILE A 344 -4.99 29.22 -29.01
N ILE A 345 -5.38 30.38 -29.55
CA ILE A 345 -4.83 30.89 -30.81
C ILE A 345 -3.33 31.15 -30.68
N TRP A 346 -2.90 31.74 -29.56
CA TRP A 346 -1.48 31.93 -29.25
C TRP A 346 -0.73 30.60 -29.20
N ALA A 347 -1.32 29.58 -28.57
CA ALA A 347 -0.73 28.25 -28.50
C ALA A 347 -0.61 27.57 -29.88
N ILE A 348 -1.67 27.64 -30.69
CA ILE A 348 -1.68 27.09 -32.05
C ILE A 348 -0.65 27.79 -32.93
N ALA A 349 -0.59 29.12 -32.90
CA ALA A 349 0.33 29.90 -33.73
C ALA A 349 1.80 29.64 -33.37
N GLU A 350 2.12 29.56 -32.08
CA GLU A 350 3.45 29.24 -31.59
C GLU A 350 3.86 27.79 -31.94
N ALA A 351 2.96 26.82 -31.79
CA ALA A 351 3.22 25.42 -32.14
C ALA A 351 3.46 25.26 -33.65
N ILE A 352 2.65 25.92 -34.48
CA ILE A 352 2.79 25.94 -35.94
C ILE A 352 4.16 26.48 -36.36
N GLU A 353 4.61 27.58 -35.76
CA GLU A 353 5.92 28.17 -36.10
C GLU A 353 7.07 27.24 -35.71
N ARG A 354 6.99 26.60 -34.53
CA ARG A 354 8.00 25.63 -34.07
C ARG A 354 8.12 24.43 -35.01
N ILE A 355 6.99 23.89 -35.48
CA ILE A 355 6.97 22.79 -36.44
C ILE A 355 7.56 23.21 -37.78
N SER A 356 7.23 24.42 -38.25
CA SER A 356 7.79 25.00 -39.47
C SER A 356 9.32 25.09 -39.38
N ASN A 357 9.86 25.56 -38.26
CA ASN A 357 11.31 25.62 -38.03
C ASN A 357 11.98 24.24 -37.97
N VAL A 358 11.33 23.24 -37.37
CA VAL A 358 11.82 21.85 -37.36
C VAL A 358 11.80 21.24 -38.77
N ALA A 359 10.77 21.52 -39.56
CA ALA A 359 10.68 21.08 -40.96
C ALA A 359 11.76 21.72 -41.86
N ILE A 360 12.13 22.98 -41.58
CA ILE A 360 13.21 23.68 -42.28
C ILE A 360 14.58 23.12 -41.90
N ASN A 361 14.84 22.89 -40.62
CA ASN A 361 16.12 22.36 -40.11
C ASN A 361 16.32 20.86 -40.42
N SER A 362 15.24 20.11 -40.68
CA SER A 362 15.32 18.69 -41.04
C SER A 362 15.66 18.42 -42.51
N ARG A 363 15.77 19.46 -43.34
CA ARG A 363 16.34 19.36 -44.70
C ARG A 363 17.80 18.89 -44.72
N ASP A 364 18.53 19.07 -43.61
CA ASP A 364 19.91 18.61 -43.46
C ASP A 364 20.04 17.16 -42.93
N LEU A 365 18.97 16.59 -42.34
CA LEU A 365 19.02 15.25 -41.73
C LEU A 365 18.67 14.10 -42.68
N PHE A 366 18.01 14.36 -43.81
CA PHE A 366 17.61 13.33 -44.79
C PHE A 366 18.11 13.64 -46.21
N PRO A 367 19.42 13.49 -46.48
CA PRO A 367 19.95 13.70 -47.82
C PRO A 367 19.43 12.59 -48.77
N GLY A 368 18.64 12.97 -49.77
CA GLY A 368 18.24 12.07 -50.87
C GLY A 368 16.74 11.85 -51.06
N MET A 369 15.87 12.41 -50.22
CA MET A 369 14.41 12.39 -50.43
C MET A 369 13.98 13.57 -51.30
N SER A 370 13.07 13.35 -52.26
CA SER A 370 12.57 14.44 -53.12
C SER A 370 11.71 15.44 -52.32
N SER A 371 11.63 16.70 -52.78
CA SER A 371 10.85 17.75 -52.10
C SER A 371 9.38 17.35 -51.88
N LEU A 372 8.78 16.65 -52.83
CA LEU A 372 7.41 16.13 -52.76
C LEU A 372 7.24 14.97 -51.76
N GLU A 373 8.23 14.08 -51.63
CA GLU A 373 8.17 12.97 -50.68
C GLU A 373 8.34 13.45 -49.24
N LEU A 374 9.18 14.45 -49.03
CA LEU A 374 9.35 15.10 -47.73
C LEU A 374 8.09 15.89 -47.35
N GLU A 375 7.48 16.61 -48.30
CA GLU A 375 6.18 17.26 -48.10
C GLU A 375 5.08 16.26 -47.74
N ASN A 376 4.93 15.16 -48.49
CA ASN A 376 3.91 14.15 -48.19
C ASN A 376 4.15 13.42 -46.86
N PHE A 377 5.41 13.18 -46.49
CA PHE A 377 5.77 12.59 -45.19
C PHE A 377 5.49 13.53 -44.02
N VAL A 378 5.83 14.81 -44.17
CA VAL A 378 5.53 15.85 -43.17
C VAL A 378 4.02 16.09 -43.09
N ILE A 379 3.30 16.17 -44.21
CA ILE A 379 1.84 16.36 -44.26
C ILE A 379 1.09 15.19 -43.60
N GLY A 380 1.55 13.95 -43.77
CA GLY A 380 0.94 12.77 -43.15
C GLY A 380 1.15 12.66 -41.63
N LYS A 381 2.19 13.29 -41.09
CA LYS A 381 2.50 13.33 -39.64
C LYS A 381 2.25 14.67 -38.97
N TYR A 382 1.96 15.71 -39.76
CA TYR A 382 1.76 17.08 -39.30
C TYR A 382 0.73 17.19 -38.17
N PRO A 383 -0.43 16.51 -38.23
CA PRO A 383 -1.43 16.64 -37.17
C PRO A 383 -1.00 16.04 -35.82
N GLU A 384 -0.25 14.92 -35.85
CA GLU A 384 0.28 14.28 -34.64
C GLU A 384 1.41 15.12 -34.02
N MET A 385 2.27 15.74 -34.86
CA MET A 385 3.29 16.69 -34.42
C MET A 385 2.68 17.97 -33.83
N LEU A 386 1.56 18.44 -34.39
CA LEU A 386 0.85 19.63 -33.89
C LEU A 386 0.32 19.43 -32.48
N VAL A 387 -0.28 18.28 -32.18
CA VAL A 387 -0.75 17.94 -30.82
C VAL A 387 0.41 17.87 -29.81
N ASP A 388 1.53 17.24 -30.19
CA ASP A 388 2.70 17.14 -29.31
C ASP A 388 3.32 18.52 -29.02
N GLU A 389 3.46 19.37 -30.04
CA GLU A 389 4.01 20.71 -29.87
C GLU A 389 3.08 21.63 -29.07
N ILE A 390 1.75 21.58 -29.29
CA ILE A 390 0.79 22.34 -28.47
C ILE A 390 0.93 21.96 -26.98
N SER A 391 1.21 20.69 -26.67
CA SER A 391 1.43 20.23 -25.29
C SER A 391 2.75 20.73 -24.68
N ARG A 392 3.73 21.12 -25.51
CA ARG A 392 5.03 21.68 -25.09
C ARG A 392 5.02 23.19 -24.96
N VAL A 393 4.04 23.87 -25.54
CA VAL A 393 3.92 25.33 -25.48
C VAL A 393 3.61 25.76 -24.04
N LYS A 394 4.37 26.77 -23.59
CA LYS A 394 4.24 27.40 -22.27
C LYS A 394 4.44 28.90 -22.41
N PHE A 395 3.45 29.69 -22.02
CA PHE A 395 3.51 31.16 -22.04
C PHE A 395 2.55 31.77 -21.01
N GLU A 396 2.69 33.07 -20.77
CA GLU A 396 1.75 33.86 -19.98
C GLU A 396 0.70 34.48 -20.91
N GLY A 397 -0.53 33.94 -20.83
CA GLY A 397 -1.70 34.35 -21.60
C GLY A 397 -2.64 35.27 -20.81
N LEU A 398 -3.83 35.52 -21.35
CA LEU A 398 -4.89 36.27 -20.67
C LEU A 398 -5.47 35.50 -19.49
N SER A 399 -5.50 34.17 -19.55
CA SER A 399 -5.94 33.29 -18.45
C SER A 399 -4.88 33.07 -17.37
N GLY A 400 -3.67 33.63 -17.53
CA GLY A 400 -2.51 33.41 -16.65
C GLY A 400 -1.47 32.49 -17.29
N GLU A 401 -0.82 31.63 -16.50
CA GLU A 401 0.16 30.67 -17.02
C GLU A 401 -0.55 29.58 -17.84
N PHE A 402 -0.37 29.63 -19.17
CA PHE A 402 -0.94 28.65 -20.08
C PHE A 402 0.03 27.48 -20.26
N GLN A 403 -0.41 26.28 -19.89
CA GLN A 403 0.27 25.02 -20.17
C GLN A 403 -0.75 23.90 -20.30
N MET A 404 -0.62 23.08 -21.35
CA MET A 404 -1.43 21.89 -21.54
C MET A 404 -0.67 20.64 -21.10
N LYS A 405 -1.33 19.75 -20.37
CA LYS A 405 -0.82 18.42 -20.02
C LYS A 405 -1.88 17.38 -20.36
N GLU A 406 -1.50 16.36 -21.12
CA GLU A 406 -2.39 15.25 -21.50
C GLU A 406 -3.74 15.70 -22.12
N GLY A 407 -3.72 16.76 -22.94
CA GLY A 407 -4.92 17.31 -23.58
C GLY A 407 -5.86 18.11 -22.67
N LYS A 408 -5.41 18.48 -21.46
CA LYS A 408 -6.15 19.34 -20.49
C LYS A 408 -5.32 20.56 -20.07
N LEU A 409 -5.99 21.66 -19.73
CA LEU A 409 -5.35 22.86 -19.16
C LEU A 409 -4.86 22.59 -17.72
N ASN A 410 -3.61 22.98 -17.41
CA ASN A 410 -2.98 22.74 -16.11
C ASN A 410 -3.35 23.79 -15.02
N SER A 411 -4.12 24.83 -15.34
CA SER A 411 -4.59 25.83 -14.38
C SER A 411 -5.88 25.36 -13.70
N LYS A 412 -5.86 25.25 -12.36
CA LYS A 412 -6.97 24.73 -11.53
C LYS A 412 -7.38 25.68 -10.41
N GLU A 413 -7.21 26.99 -10.60
CA GLU A 413 -7.56 27.98 -9.58
C GLU A 413 -8.99 28.50 -9.78
N PHE A 414 -9.78 28.52 -8.69
CA PHE A 414 -11.14 29.05 -8.66
C PHE A 414 -11.25 30.24 -7.71
N SER A 415 -11.85 31.33 -8.16
CA SER A 415 -12.24 32.46 -7.33
C SER A 415 -13.59 32.17 -6.64
N ILE A 416 -13.60 32.37 -5.33
CA ILE A 416 -14.80 32.34 -4.49
C ILE A 416 -15.32 33.77 -4.41
N LEU A 417 -16.53 34.00 -4.91
CA LEU A 417 -17.16 35.30 -5.01
C LEU A 417 -18.34 35.38 -4.03
N ASN A 418 -18.52 36.51 -3.37
CA ASN A 418 -19.72 36.84 -2.61
C ASN A 418 -20.49 37.93 -3.36
N LEU A 419 -21.81 37.77 -3.45
CA LEU A 419 -22.70 38.79 -4.01
C LEU A 419 -23.10 39.78 -2.91
N GLU A 420 -22.68 41.04 -3.04
CA GLU A 420 -22.96 42.12 -2.09
C GLU A 420 -23.34 43.39 -2.87
N ASP A 421 -24.48 43.99 -2.51
CA ASP A 421 -25.00 45.24 -3.09
C ASP A 421 -25.01 45.25 -4.64
N GLY A 422 -25.47 44.14 -5.25
CA GLY A 422 -25.56 43.97 -6.70
C GLY A 422 -24.21 43.75 -7.42
N LYS A 423 -23.11 43.55 -6.67
CA LYS A 423 -21.76 43.33 -7.22
C LYS A 423 -21.15 42.02 -6.72
N THR A 424 -20.30 41.41 -7.55
CA THR A 424 -19.49 40.25 -7.17
C THR A 424 -18.17 40.70 -6.54
N ILE A 425 -17.93 40.34 -5.28
CA ILE A 425 -16.69 40.62 -4.55
C ILE A 425 -15.91 39.32 -4.36
N GLU A 426 -14.64 39.28 -4.75
CA GLU A 426 -13.79 38.11 -4.47
C GLU A 426 -13.45 38.04 -2.98
N VAL A 427 -13.79 36.91 -2.35
CA VAL A 427 -13.59 36.68 -0.90
C VAL A 427 -12.52 35.63 -0.61
N GLY A 428 -12.11 34.86 -1.61
CA GLY A 428 -11.04 33.88 -1.50
C GLY A 428 -10.73 33.20 -2.83
N LEU A 429 -9.62 32.47 -2.84
CA LEU A 429 -9.13 31.67 -3.97
C LEU A 429 -9.00 30.22 -3.52
N TRP A 430 -9.30 29.28 -4.40
CA TRP A 430 -9.11 27.87 -4.15
C TRP A 430 -8.17 27.26 -5.19
N ASN A 431 -7.24 26.43 -4.75
CA ASN A 431 -6.34 25.64 -5.58
C ASN A 431 -6.33 24.19 -5.04
N PRO A 432 -6.32 23.15 -5.90
CA PRO A 432 -6.27 21.74 -5.48
C PRO A 432 -5.15 21.40 -4.51
N ASP A 433 -3.96 21.99 -4.71
CA ASP A 433 -2.77 21.65 -3.92
C ASP A 433 -2.78 22.34 -2.54
N ASP A 434 -3.28 23.56 -2.49
CA ASP A 434 -3.18 24.45 -1.32
C ASP A 434 -4.50 24.67 -0.57
N GLY A 435 -5.63 24.19 -1.11
CA GLY A 435 -6.96 24.43 -0.57
C GLY A 435 -7.43 25.88 -0.72
N ILE A 436 -8.26 26.34 0.21
CA ILE A 436 -8.81 27.72 0.19
C ILE A 436 -7.79 28.69 0.81
N ARG A 437 -7.37 29.67 0.02
CA ARG A 437 -6.55 30.82 0.41
C ARG A 437 -7.42 32.08 0.46
N GLY A 438 -7.14 32.95 1.42
CA GLY A 438 -7.90 34.18 1.62
C GLY A 438 -8.89 34.09 2.77
N ASN A 439 -9.28 35.26 3.26
CA ASN A 439 -9.97 35.42 4.52
C ASN A 439 -11.50 35.31 4.32
N VAL A 440 -11.95 34.18 3.75
CA VAL A 440 -13.38 33.87 3.54
C VAL A 440 -14.16 34.04 4.85
N TYR A 441 -13.54 33.63 5.96
CA TYR A 441 -14.07 33.74 7.32
C TYR A 441 -14.19 35.16 7.88
N SER A 442 -13.33 36.11 7.49
CA SER A 442 -13.36 37.47 8.06
C SER A 442 -14.25 38.42 7.26
N ASN A 443 -14.35 38.22 5.94
CA ASN A 443 -15.20 39.05 5.07
C ASN A 443 -16.65 38.54 5.07
N ALA A 444 -16.89 37.22 5.13
CA ALA A 444 -18.24 36.69 5.29
C ALA A 444 -18.83 36.93 6.71
N LYS A 445 -17.97 37.25 7.69
CA LYS A 445 -18.35 37.68 9.05
C LYS A 445 -19.08 39.02 9.09
N ARG A 446 -19.05 39.82 8.01
CA ARG A 446 -19.61 41.18 8.07
C ARG A 446 -21.10 41.31 7.82
N LYS A 447 -21.84 40.27 7.37
CA LYS A 447 -23.31 40.40 7.26
C LYS A 447 -24.18 39.15 7.02
N CYS A 448 -23.64 37.95 6.75
CA CYS A 448 -24.51 36.80 6.41
C CYS A 448 -24.27 35.48 7.16
N LEU A 449 -23.21 35.34 7.98
CA LEU A 449 -22.78 34.03 8.49
C LEU A 449 -22.82 33.84 10.01
N GLU A 450 -23.34 34.80 10.78
CA GLU A 450 -23.51 34.61 12.23
C GLU A 450 -24.76 33.82 12.63
N GLU A 451 -25.71 33.54 11.72
CA GLU A 451 -26.96 32.84 12.07
C GLU A 451 -27.17 31.45 11.42
N VAL A 452 -26.40 31.06 10.38
CA VAL A 452 -26.63 29.79 9.64
C VAL A 452 -25.59 28.69 9.97
N GLY A 453 -24.62 28.98 10.84
CA GLY A 453 -23.54 28.06 11.23
C GLY A 453 -23.91 26.94 12.22
N SER A 454 -25.15 26.43 12.22
CA SER A 454 -25.55 25.27 13.04
C SER A 454 -26.41 24.28 12.25
N PRO A 455 -26.12 22.96 12.29
CA PRO A 455 -26.78 21.93 11.47
C PRO A 455 -28.15 21.49 12.05
N ALA A 456 -28.93 22.40 12.63
CA ALA A 456 -30.29 22.14 13.08
C ALA A 456 -31.20 23.20 12.47
N GLY A 457 -32.30 22.79 11.85
CA GLY A 457 -33.32 23.66 11.25
C GLY A 457 -33.88 24.71 12.22
N PRO A 458 -34.82 25.56 11.76
CA PRO A 458 -35.15 26.83 12.40
C PRO A 458 -35.48 26.64 13.88
N LYS A 459 -34.65 27.23 14.75
CA LYS A 459 -34.96 27.40 16.17
C LYS A 459 -36.27 28.15 16.27
N ALA A 460 -37.33 27.41 16.60
CA ALA A 460 -38.49 27.98 17.25
C ALA A 460 -38.00 28.82 18.44
N ILE A 461 -38.56 30.03 18.51
CA ILE A 461 -38.49 31.00 19.59
C ILE A 461 -38.27 30.31 20.94
N LEU A 462 -37.02 30.31 21.43
CA LEU A 462 -36.72 30.21 22.85
C LEU A 462 -35.31 30.72 23.10
N GLY A 463 -35.20 31.58 24.10
CA GLY A 463 -34.04 32.39 24.40
C GLY A 463 -32.75 31.60 24.66
N ASP A 464 -31.71 32.40 24.68
CA ASP A 464 -30.34 32.10 25.08
C ASP A 464 -30.30 31.50 26.50
N GLU A 465 -30.50 30.18 26.60
CA GLU A 465 -30.14 29.39 27.78
C GLU A 465 -29.39 28.15 27.30
N LYS A 466 -28.08 28.10 27.59
CA LYS A 466 -27.32 26.84 27.61
C LYS A 466 -28.11 25.85 28.49
N LYS A 467 -28.67 24.79 27.90
CA LYS A 467 -29.29 23.71 28.68
C LYS A 467 -28.19 23.06 29.54
N ASN A 468 -28.12 23.44 30.81
CA ASN A 468 -27.39 22.71 31.83
C ASN A 468 -28.08 21.35 32.03
N VAL A 469 -27.55 20.30 31.41
CA VAL A 469 -28.05 18.93 31.59
C VAL A 469 -27.32 18.32 32.78
N ARG A 470 -28.07 18.01 33.85
CA ARG A 470 -27.54 17.27 35.01
C ARG A 470 -27.77 15.78 34.80
N LEU A 471 -26.72 14.97 34.93
CA LEU A 471 -26.81 13.50 34.80
C LEU A 471 -26.47 12.84 36.13
N ARG A 472 -27.33 11.92 36.58
CA ARG A 472 -27.05 11.03 37.71
C ARG A 472 -26.25 9.83 37.22
N ILE A 473 -24.99 9.78 37.62
CA ILE A 473 -24.01 8.81 37.14
C ILE A 473 -23.76 7.77 38.21
N GLY A 474 -24.12 6.52 37.92
CA GLY A 474 -23.83 5.37 38.79
C GLY A 474 -22.40 4.87 38.58
N ILE A 475 -21.65 4.74 39.68
CA ILE A 475 -20.26 4.26 39.67
C ILE A 475 -20.09 3.10 40.64
N PRO A 476 -19.56 1.94 40.20
CA PRO A 476 -19.16 0.84 41.09
C PRO A 476 -18.09 1.29 42.09
N ASP A 477 -18.10 0.74 43.31
CA ASP A 477 -17.18 1.15 44.39
C ASP A 477 -15.67 0.96 44.14
N GLY A 478 -15.29 0.41 42.98
CA GLY A 478 -13.90 0.38 42.49
C GLY A 478 -12.97 -0.60 43.19
N LYS A 479 -13.38 -1.25 44.28
CA LYS A 479 -12.49 -2.02 45.18
C LYS A 479 -11.78 -3.23 44.56
N LYS A 480 -12.12 -3.60 43.32
CA LYS A 480 -11.49 -4.73 42.61
C LYS A 480 -10.25 -4.32 41.82
N PHE A 481 -10.29 -3.15 41.18
CA PHE A 481 -9.27 -2.69 40.23
C PHE A 481 -9.19 -1.16 40.22
N ASP A 482 -8.40 -0.59 41.13
CA ASP A 482 -8.27 0.87 41.33
C ASP A 482 -7.87 1.62 40.05
N ALA A 483 -7.09 1.01 39.17
CA ALA A 483 -6.67 1.60 37.89
C ALA A 483 -7.84 1.81 36.89
N LEU A 484 -8.91 1.01 36.99
CA LEU A 484 -10.08 1.13 36.11
C LEU A 484 -11.06 2.18 36.63
N ILE A 485 -11.36 2.12 37.93
CA ILE A 485 -12.21 3.11 38.61
C ILE A 485 -11.91 3.08 40.11
N SER A 486 -11.68 4.27 40.67
CA SER A 486 -11.48 4.47 42.10
C SER A 486 -12.33 5.65 42.55
N VAL A 487 -13.03 5.48 43.66
CA VAL A 487 -13.92 6.51 44.21
C VAL A 487 -13.39 6.94 45.57
N TYR A 488 -13.13 8.22 45.71
CA TYR A 488 -12.76 8.84 46.98
C TYR A 488 -13.89 9.77 47.43
N GLN A 489 -14.37 9.54 48.65
CA GLN A 489 -15.35 10.42 49.28
C GLN A 489 -14.65 11.23 50.34
N ASP A 490 -14.62 12.55 50.17
CA ASP A 490 -14.01 13.45 51.15
C ASP A 490 -14.86 13.42 52.44
N PRO A 491 -14.30 12.99 53.58
CA PRO A 491 -15.04 12.85 54.83
C PRO A 491 -15.52 14.18 55.43
N GLN A 492 -15.01 15.34 54.97
CA GLN A 492 -15.42 16.65 55.48
C GLN A 492 -16.46 17.35 54.60
N THR A 493 -16.34 17.23 53.27
CA THR A 493 -17.24 17.93 52.32
C THR A 493 -18.33 17.04 51.74
N ASN A 494 -18.27 15.72 51.96
CA ASN A 494 -19.10 14.71 51.28
C ASN A 494 -19.00 14.77 49.75
N ALA A 495 -18.01 15.48 49.19
CA ALA A 495 -17.77 15.53 47.76
C ALA A 495 -17.17 14.20 47.29
N ILE A 496 -17.72 13.67 46.19
CA ILE A 496 -17.26 12.42 45.57
C ILE A 496 -16.30 12.79 44.44
N SER A 497 -15.04 12.40 44.57
CA SER A 497 -14.07 12.45 43.48
C SER A 497 -13.88 11.06 42.88
N VAL A 498 -13.87 11.02 41.56
CA VAL A 498 -13.79 9.79 40.77
C VAL A 498 -12.55 9.89 39.90
N THR A 499 -11.73 8.86 39.94
CA THR A 499 -10.52 8.73 39.11
C THR A 499 -10.44 7.32 38.52
N GLY A 500 -9.66 7.14 37.46
CA GLY A 500 -9.48 5.86 36.79
C GLY A 500 -9.77 5.92 35.29
N PHE A 501 -9.29 4.91 34.58
CA PHE A 501 -9.38 4.83 33.12
C PHE A 501 -10.81 5.01 32.58
N CYS A 502 -11.80 4.33 33.16
CA CYS A 502 -13.18 4.37 32.67
C CYS A 502 -13.80 5.78 32.81
N PHE A 503 -13.46 6.48 33.89
CA PHE A 503 -13.96 7.83 34.13
C PHE A 503 -13.30 8.86 33.21
N ASP A 504 -11.99 8.76 33.03
CA ASP A 504 -11.27 9.68 32.14
C ASP A 504 -11.76 9.56 30.69
N VAL A 505 -12.00 8.34 30.20
CA VAL A 505 -12.58 8.11 28.87
C VAL A 505 -13.98 8.73 28.78
N PHE A 506 -14.82 8.56 29.80
CA PHE A 506 -16.15 9.17 29.82
C PHE A 506 -16.09 10.69 29.83
N ARG A 507 -15.29 11.30 30.71
CA ARG A 507 -15.12 12.75 30.79
C ARG A 507 -14.68 13.33 29.45
N THR A 508 -13.67 12.73 28.83
CA THR A 508 -13.13 13.18 27.54
C THR A 508 -14.16 13.02 26.42
N ALA A 509 -14.95 11.94 26.42
CA ALA A 509 -16.03 11.74 25.46
C ALA A 509 -17.17 12.76 25.64
N MET A 510 -17.47 13.17 26.88
CA MET A 510 -18.49 14.17 27.21
C MET A 510 -18.03 15.60 26.90
N GLU A 511 -16.76 15.93 27.11
CA GLU A 511 -16.16 17.22 26.74
C GLU A 511 -16.14 17.45 25.22
N ALA A 512 -16.17 16.38 24.43
CA ALA A 512 -16.29 16.45 22.98
C ALA A 512 -17.72 16.78 22.48
N LEU A 513 -18.70 16.90 23.39
CA LEU A 513 -20.10 17.24 23.08
C LEU A 513 -20.33 18.77 23.15
N ASN A 514 -21.35 19.26 22.43
CA ASN A 514 -21.63 20.70 22.27
C ASN A 514 -22.42 21.35 23.42
N TYR A 515 -22.61 20.66 24.56
CA TYR A 515 -23.40 21.17 25.69
C TYR A 515 -22.72 20.85 27.02
N GLU A 516 -22.92 21.72 28.02
CA GLU A 516 -22.29 21.62 29.34
C GLU A 516 -23.08 20.62 30.21
N VAL A 517 -22.41 19.55 30.63
CA VAL A 517 -23.01 18.48 31.43
C VAL A 517 -22.41 18.50 32.82
N THR A 518 -23.26 18.59 33.83
CA THR A 518 -22.84 18.46 35.24
C THR A 518 -23.07 17.04 35.72
N PHE A 519 -22.08 16.48 36.42
CA PHE A 519 -22.08 15.11 36.89
C PHE A 519 -22.52 15.03 38.36
N ASP A 520 -23.61 14.32 38.63
CA ASP A 520 -24.03 13.95 39.98
C ASP A 520 -23.69 12.48 40.23
N PHE A 521 -22.62 12.20 40.98
CA PHE A 521 -22.13 10.85 41.19
C PHE A 521 -22.92 10.09 42.27
N VAL A 522 -23.28 8.84 41.98
CA VAL A 522 -23.94 7.92 42.91
C VAL A 522 -23.07 6.66 43.04
N ILE A 523 -22.55 6.43 44.24
CA ILE A 523 -21.72 5.26 44.54
C ILE A 523 -22.61 4.02 44.66
N LEU A 524 -22.28 2.99 43.89
CA LEU A 524 -22.95 1.70 43.88
C LEU A 524 -22.16 0.70 44.73
N THR A 525 -22.64 0.48 45.96
CA THR A 525 -22.04 -0.45 46.93
C THR A 525 -22.88 -1.72 47.06
N ASN A 526 -22.20 -2.85 47.35
CA ASN A 526 -22.80 -4.12 47.77
C ASN A 526 -23.90 -4.70 46.84
N GLY A 527 -23.68 -4.66 45.52
CA GLY A 527 -24.57 -5.30 44.53
C GLY A 527 -23.83 -5.96 43.37
N THR A 528 -24.57 -6.69 42.53
CA THR A 528 -24.03 -7.28 41.28
C THR A 528 -24.14 -6.30 40.11
N TYR A 529 -23.30 -6.43 39.08
CA TYR A 529 -23.43 -5.61 37.87
C TYR A 529 -24.81 -5.70 37.21
N SER A 530 -25.49 -6.84 37.34
CA SER A 530 -26.87 -6.98 36.85
C SER A 530 -27.85 -6.12 37.64
N GLU A 531 -27.71 -6.04 38.97
CA GLU A 531 -28.52 -5.14 39.80
C GLU A 531 -28.25 -3.66 39.47
N TYR A 532 -26.99 -3.31 39.22
CA TYR A 532 -26.61 -1.95 38.82
C TYR A 532 -27.22 -1.54 37.48
N VAL A 533 -27.19 -2.44 36.48
CA VAL A 533 -27.85 -2.24 35.19
C VAL A 533 -29.37 -2.10 35.34
N THR A 534 -30.00 -2.87 36.25
CA THR A 534 -31.42 -2.74 36.55
C THR A 534 -31.77 -1.37 37.13
N ARG A 535 -30.90 -0.73 37.92
CA ARG A 535 -31.13 0.65 38.41
C ARG A 535 -31.15 1.68 37.28
N VAL A 536 -30.33 1.50 36.24
CA VAL A 536 -30.39 2.33 35.02
C VAL A 536 -31.71 2.06 34.29
N HIS A 537 -32.12 0.80 34.15
CA HIS A 537 -33.41 0.44 33.54
C HIS A 537 -34.62 1.06 34.29
N ASN A 538 -34.58 1.05 35.63
CA ASN A 538 -35.60 1.64 36.50
C ASN A 538 -35.57 3.18 36.56
N LYS A 539 -34.68 3.84 35.80
CA LYS A 539 -34.50 5.31 35.76
C LYS A 539 -34.07 5.94 37.08
N GLU A 540 -33.50 5.15 38.00
CA GLU A 540 -32.86 5.66 39.22
C GLU A 540 -31.53 6.35 38.87
N LEU A 541 -30.89 5.91 37.80
CA LEU A 541 -29.67 6.45 37.24
C LEU A 541 -29.88 6.78 35.76
N ASP A 542 -29.19 7.81 35.28
CA ASP A 542 -29.27 8.23 33.86
C ASP A 542 -28.17 7.56 33.04
N VAL A 543 -26.99 7.39 33.64
CA VAL A 543 -25.82 6.73 33.05
C VAL A 543 -25.12 5.87 34.12
N MET A 544 -24.52 4.76 33.72
CA MET A 544 -23.57 4.01 34.56
C MET A 544 -22.22 3.89 33.86
N ILE A 545 -21.15 4.16 34.61
CA ILE A 545 -19.76 4.15 34.14
C ILE A 545 -18.98 3.15 34.98
N GLY A 546 -18.11 2.38 34.33
CA GLY A 546 -17.23 1.42 34.97
C GLY A 546 -16.88 0.31 34.00
N ASP A 547 -16.24 -0.73 34.49
CA ASP A 547 -15.92 -1.98 33.80
C ASP A 547 -17.17 -2.84 33.50
N VAL A 548 -18.16 -2.25 32.83
CA VAL A 548 -19.41 -2.91 32.47
C VAL A 548 -19.31 -3.55 31.09
N THR A 549 -19.26 -4.87 31.07
CA THR A 549 -19.26 -5.64 29.83
C THR A 549 -20.63 -5.68 29.14
N ILE A 550 -20.62 -5.48 27.82
CA ILE A 550 -21.78 -5.68 26.94
C ILE A 550 -22.18 -7.16 26.91
N THR A 551 -23.46 -7.46 27.11
CA THR A 551 -23.99 -8.83 27.00
C THR A 551 -25.37 -8.83 26.35
N GLY A 552 -25.70 -9.89 25.61
CA GLY A 552 -27.02 -10.02 24.99
C GLY A 552 -28.18 -9.86 25.97
N ASN A 553 -28.08 -10.45 27.17
CA ASN A 553 -29.13 -10.31 28.19
C ASN A 553 -29.29 -8.85 28.66
N ARG A 554 -28.18 -8.12 28.89
CA ARG A 554 -28.25 -6.71 29.31
C ARG A 554 -28.77 -5.79 28.22
N THR A 555 -28.46 -6.04 26.95
CA THR A 555 -28.95 -5.23 25.81
C THR A 555 -30.48 -5.24 25.67
N LEU A 556 -31.17 -6.21 26.29
CA LEU A 556 -32.63 -6.21 26.33
C LEU A 556 -33.20 -5.11 27.24
N PHE A 557 -32.47 -4.68 28.26
CA PHE A 557 -32.93 -3.76 29.30
C PHE A 557 -32.37 -2.33 29.16
N VAL A 558 -31.15 -2.19 28.62
CA VAL A 558 -30.40 -0.93 28.53
C VAL A 558 -29.68 -0.83 27.20
N ASP A 559 -29.31 0.39 26.80
CA ASP A 559 -28.48 0.64 25.63
C ASP A 559 -27.03 0.92 26.04
N PHE A 560 -26.07 0.47 25.22
CA PHE A 560 -24.65 0.63 25.47
C PHE A 560 -24.02 1.59 24.47
N SER A 561 -22.99 2.33 24.89
CA SER A 561 -22.11 3.03 23.95
C SER A 561 -21.29 2.06 23.11
N ALA A 562 -20.61 2.60 22.09
CA ALA A 562 -19.48 1.90 21.48
C ALA A 562 -18.47 1.46 22.58
N PRO A 563 -17.94 0.23 22.49
CA PRO A 563 -17.02 -0.28 23.49
C PRO A 563 -15.70 0.48 23.44
N TYR A 564 -15.22 0.93 24.58
CA TYR A 564 -14.00 1.74 24.70
C TYR A 564 -12.77 0.92 25.14
N THR A 565 -12.91 -0.40 25.30
CA THR A 565 -11.77 -1.31 25.52
C THR A 565 -11.67 -2.33 24.39
N ASP A 566 -10.56 -3.06 24.39
CA ASP A 566 -10.41 -4.27 23.59
C ASP A 566 -11.48 -5.30 23.92
N LEU A 567 -11.93 -5.99 22.88
CA LEU A 567 -12.99 -6.98 22.95
C LEU A 567 -12.37 -8.37 23.10
N GLY A 568 -12.87 -9.17 24.03
CA GLY A 568 -12.48 -10.57 24.11
C GLY A 568 -12.17 -11.05 25.51
N ILE A 569 -12.00 -12.37 25.58
CA ILE A 569 -11.52 -13.07 26.76
C ILE A 569 -10.13 -13.60 26.42
N GLY A 570 -9.17 -13.37 27.31
CA GLY A 570 -7.82 -13.92 27.20
C GLY A 570 -7.56 -15.02 28.22
N THR A 571 -6.56 -15.85 27.93
CA THR A 571 -6.00 -16.82 28.87
C THR A 571 -4.57 -16.43 29.19
N VAL A 572 -4.27 -16.24 30.46
CA VAL A 572 -2.93 -15.95 30.97
C VAL A 572 -2.37 -17.20 31.65
N ALA A 573 -1.10 -17.50 31.42
CA ALA A 573 -0.36 -18.35 32.33
C ALA A 573 1.03 -17.80 32.61
N ARG A 574 1.65 -18.42 33.61
CA ARG A 574 3.04 -18.20 33.95
C ARG A 574 3.95 -18.56 32.78
N LEU A 575 4.84 -17.63 32.43
CA LEU A 575 5.91 -17.92 31.50
C LEU A 575 6.88 -18.85 32.23
N ASN A 576 6.90 -20.13 31.85
CA ASN A 576 7.91 -21.04 32.37
C ASN A 576 9.25 -20.60 31.76
N ASP A 577 10.20 -20.19 32.61
CA ASP A 577 11.60 -20.00 32.25
C ASP A 577 12.21 -21.32 31.77
N ALA A 578 11.87 -21.71 30.55
CA ALA A 578 12.52 -22.79 29.83
C ALA A 578 13.59 -22.19 28.91
N ASP A 579 14.42 -21.28 29.44
CA ASP A 579 15.69 -20.83 28.89
C ASP A 579 16.74 -21.96 28.92
N SER A 580 16.37 -23.12 28.37
CA SER A 580 17.32 -24.20 28.21
C SER A 580 18.16 -23.90 26.97
N ILE A 581 19.38 -23.41 27.19
CA ILE A 581 20.51 -23.31 26.24
C ILE A 581 20.67 -24.58 25.36
N TRP A 582 20.13 -25.71 25.84
CA TRP A 582 20.17 -27.06 25.28
C TRP A 582 18.87 -27.48 24.59
N LEU A 583 18.08 -26.54 24.04
CA LEU A 583 16.80 -26.84 23.38
C LEU A 583 16.94 -27.92 22.28
N PHE A 584 18.07 -27.94 21.58
CA PHE A 584 18.36 -28.90 20.50
C PHE A 584 18.47 -30.38 20.94
N LEU A 585 18.61 -30.67 22.25
CA LEU A 585 18.63 -32.05 22.79
C LEU A 585 17.25 -32.59 23.17
N LYS A 586 16.26 -31.72 23.40
CA LYS A 586 14.90 -32.07 23.81
C LYS A 586 14.06 -32.91 22.82
N PRO A 587 14.27 -32.86 21.48
CA PRO A 587 13.42 -33.61 20.53
C PRO A 587 13.50 -35.14 20.65
N LEU A 588 14.52 -35.70 21.29
CA LEU A 588 14.66 -37.14 21.53
C LEU A 588 14.89 -37.39 23.02
N ASP A 589 14.32 -38.48 23.54
CA ASP A 589 14.53 -38.89 24.92
C ASP A 589 15.99 -39.26 25.18
N THR A 590 16.49 -39.00 26.39
CA THR A 590 17.87 -39.30 26.80
C THR A 590 18.21 -40.78 26.62
N LYS A 591 17.23 -41.67 26.82
CA LYS A 591 17.37 -43.11 26.58
C LYS A 591 17.63 -43.43 25.11
N LEU A 592 16.97 -42.72 24.19
CA LEU A 592 17.11 -42.92 22.75
C LEU A 592 18.44 -42.36 22.23
N TRP A 593 18.90 -41.23 22.78
CA TRP A 593 20.25 -40.70 22.53
C TRP A 593 21.34 -41.70 22.91
N ILE A 594 21.24 -42.28 24.11
CA ILE A 594 22.20 -43.28 24.60
C ILE A 594 22.15 -44.54 23.73
N ALA A 595 20.95 -45.04 23.41
CA ALA A 595 20.79 -46.20 22.53
C ALA A 595 21.43 -45.96 21.16
N THR A 596 21.20 -44.79 20.55
CA THR A 596 21.78 -44.42 19.26
C THR A 596 23.31 -44.42 19.32
N ALA A 597 23.91 -43.85 20.36
CA ALA A 597 25.36 -43.88 20.57
C ALA A 597 25.93 -45.30 20.68
N VAL A 598 25.25 -46.19 21.43
CA VAL A 598 25.66 -47.59 21.57
C VAL A 598 25.58 -48.34 20.23
N PHE A 599 24.49 -48.20 19.48
CA PHE A 599 24.32 -48.88 18.20
C PHE A 599 25.27 -48.37 17.11
N ILE A 600 25.68 -47.09 17.13
CA ILE A 600 26.74 -46.56 16.27
C ILE A 600 28.06 -47.27 16.51
N ILE A 601 28.43 -47.42 17.79
CA ILE A 601 29.67 -48.10 18.19
C ILE A 601 29.62 -49.57 17.75
N VAL A 602 28.54 -50.28 18.09
CA VAL A 602 28.36 -51.70 17.73
C VAL A 602 28.46 -51.89 16.22
N THR A 603 27.74 -51.08 15.43
CA THR A 603 27.74 -51.21 13.97
C THR A 603 29.12 -50.91 13.37
N GLY A 604 29.80 -49.87 13.85
CA GLY A 604 31.16 -49.53 13.40
C GLY A 604 32.16 -50.66 13.67
N PHE A 605 32.10 -51.28 14.85
CA PHE A 605 32.94 -52.43 15.19
C PHE A 605 32.57 -53.69 14.42
N THR A 606 31.28 -53.99 14.25
CA THR A 606 30.82 -55.16 13.49
C THR A 606 31.25 -55.07 12.02
N VAL A 607 31.10 -53.91 11.38
CA VAL A 607 31.57 -53.69 10.01
C VAL A 607 33.10 -53.82 9.93
N SER A 608 33.82 -53.24 10.88
CA SER A 608 35.28 -53.37 10.94
C SER A 608 35.75 -54.83 11.07
N ILE A 609 35.07 -55.66 11.86
CA ILE A 609 35.39 -57.10 12.00
C ILE A 609 35.10 -57.86 10.70
N ILE A 610 33.97 -57.61 10.04
CA ILE A 610 33.57 -58.30 8.79
C ILE A 610 34.50 -57.94 7.64
N GLU A 611 34.86 -56.67 7.49
CA GLU A 611 35.76 -56.18 6.44
C GLU A 611 37.19 -56.65 6.68
N ARG A 612 37.62 -56.75 7.95
CA ARG A 612 38.92 -57.34 8.31
C ARG A 612 39.01 -58.82 7.93
N TYR A 613 37.94 -59.58 8.10
CA TYR A 613 37.91 -60.99 7.70
C TYR A 613 38.05 -61.18 6.17
N HIS A 614 37.72 -60.15 5.37
CA HIS A 614 37.82 -60.16 3.91
C HIS A 614 39.04 -59.38 3.37
N GLU A 615 40.09 -59.18 4.18
CA GLU A 615 41.38 -58.58 3.77
C GLU A 615 41.21 -57.20 3.10
N ASN A 616 40.46 -56.31 3.75
CA ASN A 616 40.31 -54.93 3.30
C ASN A 616 41.40 -54.01 3.87
N GLU A 617 42.34 -53.57 3.03
CA GLU A 617 43.50 -52.74 3.40
C GLU A 617 43.10 -51.40 4.07
N GLU A 618 41.91 -50.86 3.77
CA GLU A 618 41.39 -49.62 4.37
C GLU A 618 41.08 -49.76 5.88
N PHE A 619 40.82 -51.00 6.35
CA PHE A 619 40.49 -51.31 7.75
C PHE A 619 41.66 -51.96 8.51
N GLU A 620 42.83 -52.10 7.89
CA GLU A 620 44.05 -52.64 8.51
C GLU A 620 44.98 -51.53 9.06
N GLY A 621 45.66 -51.83 10.18
CA GLY A 621 46.56 -50.87 10.85
C GLY A 621 46.92 -51.22 12.30
N SER A 622 47.54 -50.30 13.05
CA SER A 622 47.79 -50.48 14.50
C SER A 622 46.48 -50.45 15.30
N THR A 623 46.41 -51.10 16.46
CA THR A 623 45.19 -51.21 17.30
C THR A 623 44.51 -49.88 17.61
N GLY A 624 45.28 -48.78 17.73
CA GLY A 624 44.71 -47.44 17.91
C GLY A 624 44.09 -46.85 16.64
N LYS A 625 44.71 -47.09 15.47
CA LYS A 625 44.16 -46.69 14.17
C LYS A 625 42.90 -47.48 13.84
N GLN A 626 42.87 -48.77 14.18
CA GLN A 626 41.71 -49.65 13.98
C GLN A 626 40.47 -49.17 14.75
N ILE A 627 40.62 -48.89 16.04
CA ILE A 627 39.53 -48.38 16.89
C ILE A 627 39.07 -47.01 16.37
N GLY A 628 40.02 -46.15 15.95
CA GLY A 628 39.73 -44.86 15.34
C GLY A 628 38.89 -44.98 14.06
N THR A 629 39.30 -45.85 13.12
CA THR A 629 38.58 -46.09 11.87
C THR A 629 37.19 -46.69 12.11
N ALA A 630 37.04 -47.64 13.05
CA ALA A 630 35.74 -48.23 13.36
C ALA A 630 34.75 -47.22 13.97
N LEU A 631 35.20 -46.39 14.92
CA LEU A 631 34.38 -45.34 15.53
C LEU A 631 34.07 -44.22 14.53
N PHE A 632 35.05 -43.82 13.71
CA PHE A 632 34.87 -42.81 12.68
C PHE A 632 33.90 -43.28 11.59
N PHE A 633 34.03 -44.53 11.12
CA PHE A 633 33.11 -45.13 10.15
C PHE A 633 31.68 -45.13 10.70
N GLY A 634 31.49 -45.65 11.92
CA GLY A 634 30.18 -45.66 12.59
C GLY A 634 29.58 -44.25 12.70
N PHE A 635 30.35 -43.25 13.13
CA PHE A 635 29.89 -41.88 13.23
C PHE A 635 29.57 -41.25 11.86
N SER A 636 30.40 -41.48 10.85
CA SER A 636 30.24 -40.97 9.48
C SER A 636 28.96 -41.48 8.80
N THR A 637 28.41 -42.63 9.22
CA THR A 637 27.10 -43.09 8.75
C THR A 637 25.93 -42.19 9.19
N LEU A 638 26.02 -41.49 10.33
CA LEU A 638 24.97 -40.56 10.78
C LEU A 638 24.79 -39.35 9.86
N VAL A 639 25.86 -38.88 9.23
CA VAL A 639 25.85 -37.67 8.38
C VAL A 639 25.91 -38.05 6.89
N PHE A 640 25.72 -39.34 6.57
CA PHE A 640 25.86 -39.88 5.21
C PHE A 640 27.22 -39.56 4.54
N ALA A 641 28.29 -39.46 5.34
CA ALA A 641 29.62 -39.03 4.91
C ALA A 641 30.67 -40.16 4.89
N HIS A 642 30.24 -41.43 4.92
CA HIS A 642 31.15 -42.58 4.89
C HIS A 642 31.96 -42.61 3.59
N ARG A 643 33.28 -42.79 3.70
CA ARG A 643 34.23 -42.76 2.57
C ARG A 643 34.84 -44.12 2.27
N GLU A 644 34.72 -45.06 3.20
CA GLU A 644 35.37 -46.36 3.17
C GLU A 644 34.62 -47.35 2.25
N HIS A 645 35.35 -48.01 1.36
CA HIS A 645 34.78 -48.94 0.40
C HIS A 645 34.60 -50.32 1.02
N LEU A 646 33.34 -50.78 1.13
CA LEU A 646 33.00 -52.09 1.68
C LEU A 646 33.16 -53.19 0.64
N LYS A 647 34.06 -54.15 0.88
CA LYS A 647 34.29 -55.31 -0.01
C LYS A 647 33.26 -56.42 0.22
N SER A 648 32.84 -56.66 1.46
CA SER A 648 31.93 -57.77 1.79
C SER A 648 30.48 -57.46 1.45
N ASN A 649 29.75 -58.43 0.87
CA ASN A 649 28.30 -58.27 0.66
C ASN A 649 27.53 -58.25 1.99
N LEU A 650 28.09 -58.86 3.05
CA LEU A 650 27.46 -58.98 4.36
C LEU A 650 27.54 -57.65 5.15
N SER A 651 28.66 -56.93 5.04
CA SER A 651 28.81 -55.57 5.58
C SER A 651 27.93 -54.56 4.82
N ARG A 652 27.83 -54.67 3.48
CA ARG A 652 26.92 -53.82 2.67
C ARG A 652 25.47 -54.00 3.09
N MET A 653 25.01 -55.23 3.29
CA MET A 653 23.65 -55.49 3.77
C MET A 653 23.43 -54.88 5.16
N LEU A 654 24.36 -55.09 6.09
CA LEU A 654 24.29 -54.53 7.44
C LEU A 654 24.24 -52.99 7.43
N VAL A 655 25.07 -52.36 6.60
CA VAL A 655 25.13 -50.89 6.47
C VAL A 655 23.87 -50.33 5.81
N VAL A 656 23.28 -51.00 4.82
CA VAL A 656 22.00 -50.58 4.21
C VAL A 656 20.87 -50.59 5.25
N VAL A 657 20.77 -51.64 6.06
CA VAL A 657 19.77 -51.73 7.13
C VAL A 657 20.02 -50.65 8.19
N TRP A 658 21.27 -50.41 8.57
CA TRP A 658 21.65 -49.37 9.51
C TRP A 658 21.36 -47.96 8.99
N LEU A 659 21.66 -47.66 7.73
CA LEU A 659 21.37 -46.38 7.09
C LEU A 659 19.86 -46.10 7.04
N PHE A 660 19.02 -47.14 6.90
CA PHE A 660 17.58 -47.01 7.00
C PHE A 660 17.13 -46.60 8.42
N VAL A 661 17.73 -47.18 9.47
CA VAL A 661 17.49 -46.77 10.87
C VAL A 661 17.92 -45.33 11.11
N VAL A 662 19.12 -44.95 10.64
CA VAL A 662 19.65 -43.58 10.74
C VAL A 662 18.73 -42.58 10.01
N LEU A 663 18.24 -42.93 8.82
CA LEU A 663 17.30 -42.08 8.06
C LEU A 663 16.02 -41.82 8.86
N ILE A 664 15.45 -42.84 9.50
CA ILE A 664 14.26 -42.69 10.36
C ILE A 664 14.58 -41.81 11.57
N LEU A 665 15.74 -41.99 12.21
CA LEU A 665 16.15 -41.20 13.36
C LEU A 665 16.31 -39.71 13.01
N ILE A 666 16.95 -39.38 11.89
CA ILE A 666 17.13 -37.98 11.43
C ILE A 666 15.79 -37.37 11.03
N SER A 667 14.95 -38.11 10.32
CA SER A 667 13.61 -37.66 9.92
C SER A 667 12.71 -37.41 11.12
N THR A 668 12.78 -38.28 12.14
CA THR A 668 12.03 -38.11 13.39
C THR A 668 12.58 -36.97 14.24
N TYR A 669 13.91 -36.82 14.31
CA TYR A 669 14.54 -35.69 15.00
C TYR A 669 14.12 -34.35 14.38
N THR A 670 14.19 -34.23 13.06
CA THR A 670 13.82 -33.01 12.33
C THR A 670 12.32 -32.72 12.42
N ALA A 671 11.46 -33.74 12.31
CA ALA A 671 10.02 -33.60 12.51
C ALA A 671 9.68 -33.18 13.95
N SER A 672 10.29 -33.80 14.97
CA SER A 672 10.06 -33.46 16.38
C SER A 672 10.62 -32.10 16.76
N LEU A 673 11.77 -31.69 16.21
CA LEU A 673 12.33 -30.35 16.42
C LEU A 673 11.44 -29.28 15.75
N SER A 674 11.00 -29.52 14.52
CA SER A 674 10.07 -28.63 13.80
C SER A 674 8.73 -28.55 14.54
N SER A 675 8.25 -29.69 15.04
CA SER A 675 7.06 -29.77 15.87
C SER A 675 7.24 -29.04 17.19
N LEU A 676 8.38 -29.14 17.88
CA LEU A 676 8.65 -28.40 19.11
C LEU A 676 8.70 -26.88 18.89
N LEU A 677 9.31 -26.45 17.77
CA LEU A 677 9.36 -25.04 17.37
C LEU A 677 7.99 -24.49 16.97
N THR A 678 7.04 -25.34 16.56
CA THR A 678 5.66 -24.97 16.21
C THR A 678 4.66 -25.19 17.36
N LEU A 679 4.88 -26.18 18.25
CA LEU A 679 4.00 -26.60 19.35
C LEU A 679 4.15 -25.80 20.64
N GLN A 680 5.11 -24.85 20.74
CA GLN A 680 5.12 -23.90 21.86
C GLN A 680 3.85 -23.02 21.90
N GLN A 681 3.00 -23.06 20.86
CA GLN A 681 1.65 -22.48 20.84
C GLN A 681 0.53 -23.47 21.26
N ILE A 682 0.76 -24.79 21.25
CA ILE A 682 -0.29 -25.82 21.38
C ILE A 682 -0.22 -26.59 22.72
N HIS A 683 0.92 -26.64 23.41
CA HIS A 683 1.02 -27.33 24.71
C HIS A 683 0.22 -26.68 25.85
N PHE A 684 -0.31 -25.47 25.64
CA PHE A 684 -1.30 -24.84 26.53
C PHE A 684 -2.76 -25.22 26.23
N LYS A 685 -3.02 -25.90 25.10
CA LYS A 685 -4.36 -26.29 24.64
C LYS A 685 -4.91 -27.55 25.33
N SER A 686 -4.10 -28.23 26.14
CA SER A 686 -4.53 -29.40 26.94
C SER A 686 -4.60 -29.06 28.43
N THR A 687 -5.43 -28.07 28.78
CA THR A 687 -5.75 -27.69 30.17
C THR A 687 -7.08 -28.29 30.63
N THR A 688 -7.46 -29.46 30.09
CA THR A 688 -8.76 -30.09 30.39
C THR A 688 -8.83 -30.78 31.76
N ASN A 689 -7.70 -30.93 32.47
CA ASN A 689 -7.64 -31.64 33.75
C ASN A 689 -6.84 -30.92 34.86
N LYS A 690 -6.65 -29.60 34.74
CA LYS A 690 -5.92 -28.76 35.72
C LYS A 690 -6.83 -27.68 36.30
N TYR A 691 -6.48 -27.12 37.47
CA TYR A 691 -7.22 -26.01 38.07
C TYR A 691 -7.09 -24.74 37.21
N ILE A 692 -8.22 -24.11 36.88
CA ILE A 692 -8.28 -22.87 36.10
C ILE A 692 -8.82 -21.77 37.00
N GLY A 693 -8.12 -20.64 37.06
CA GLY A 693 -8.59 -19.45 37.77
C GLY A 693 -9.59 -18.67 36.91
N ILE A 694 -10.72 -18.28 37.49
CA ILE A 694 -11.74 -17.46 36.82
C ILE A 694 -12.15 -16.31 37.74
N SER A 695 -12.36 -15.12 37.18
CA SER A 695 -12.88 -14.00 37.95
C SER A 695 -14.24 -14.32 38.54
N SER A 696 -14.46 -13.98 39.83
CA SER A 696 -15.74 -14.21 40.51
C SER A 696 -16.92 -13.41 39.93
N GLY A 697 -16.72 -12.63 38.85
CA GLY A 697 -17.78 -12.02 38.06
C GLY A 697 -18.55 -13.04 37.21
N GLY A 698 -19.87 -13.07 37.34
CA GLY A 698 -20.74 -14.10 36.73
C GLY A 698 -20.68 -14.22 35.20
N LEU A 699 -20.08 -13.27 34.48
CA LEU A 699 -19.96 -13.28 33.02
C LEU A 699 -19.00 -14.38 32.52
N VAL A 700 -17.75 -14.38 33.00
CA VAL A 700 -16.71 -15.31 32.53
C VAL A 700 -17.11 -16.74 32.90
N ARG A 701 -17.70 -16.93 34.09
CA ARG A 701 -18.25 -18.23 34.50
C ARG A 701 -19.37 -18.72 33.58
N GLY A 702 -20.29 -17.85 33.16
CA GLY A 702 -21.38 -18.23 32.25
C GLY A 702 -20.90 -18.56 30.84
N LEU A 703 -19.95 -17.78 30.29
CA LEU A 703 -19.40 -17.99 28.95
C LEU A 703 -18.46 -19.20 28.89
N VAL A 704 -17.60 -19.39 29.89
CA VAL A 704 -16.65 -20.52 29.96
C VAL A 704 -17.38 -21.85 30.21
N VAL A 705 -18.46 -21.86 30.99
CA VAL A 705 -19.25 -23.08 31.25
C VAL A 705 -20.18 -23.44 30.09
N ASN A 706 -20.74 -22.46 29.37
CA ASN A 706 -21.71 -22.72 28.30
C ASN A 706 -21.07 -22.98 26.93
N ASN A 707 -20.00 -22.27 26.57
CA ASN A 707 -19.41 -22.35 25.22
C ASN A 707 -18.17 -23.23 25.13
N MET A 708 -17.47 -23.44 26.24
CA MET A 708 -16.31 -24.31 26.29
C MET A 708 -16.69 -25.55 27.10
N ASN A 709 -16.66 -26.73 26.47
CA ASN A 709 -16.97 -28.03 27.07
C ASN A 709 -16.01 -28.43 28.24
N PHE A 710 -15.70 -27.51 29.16
CA PHE A 710 -15.07 -27.76 30.46
C PHE A 710 -16.09 -28.40 31.41
N GLN A 711 -16.74 -29.50 30.98
CA GLN A 711 -17.73 -30.19 31.79
C GLN A 711 -17.15 -30.80 33.08
N ASN A 712 -15.82 -30.83 33.25
CA ASN A 712 -15.12 -31.39 34.40
C ASN A 712 -13.97 -30.51 34.97
N GLY A 713 -13.87 -29.23 34.58
CA GLY A 713 -12.78 -28.35 35.02
C GLY A 713 -12.94 -27.92 36.48
N LYS A 714 -11.92 -28.12 37.32
CA LYS A 714 -11.90 -27.60 38.70
C LYS A 714 -11.62 -26.09 38.67
N LEU A 715 -12.67 -25.29 38.65
CA LEU A 715 -12.59 -23.82 38.58
C LEU A 715 -12.34 -23.22 39.97
N ARG A 716 -11.40 -22.28 40.07
CA ARG A 716 -11.14 -21.51 41.30
C ARG A 716 -11.49 -20.03 41.08
N PRO A 717 -12.46 -19.47 41.83
CA PRO A 717 -12.76 -18.05 41.73
C PRO A 717 -11.67 -17.20 42.38
N TYR A 718 -11.43 -16.00 41.85
CA TYR A 718 -10.64 -14.95 42.49
C TYR A 718 -11.36 -13.60 42.46
N HIS A 719 -10.99 -12.68 43.36
CA HIS A 719 -11.63 -11.39 43.55
C HIS A 719 -10.74 -10.17 43.28
N THR A 720 -9.42 -10.32 43.43
CA THR A 720 -8.45 -9.23 43.25
C THR A 720 -7.29 -9.64 42.35
N LEU A 721 -6.62 -8.64 41.76
CA LEU A 721 -5.45 -8.85 40.92
C LEU A 721 -4.28 -9.56 41.65
N ASN A 722 -4.13 -9.32 42.96
CA ASN A 722 -3.10 -9.95 43.77
C ASN A 722 -3.39 -11.45 44.02
N GLU A 723 -4.65 -11.79 44.30
CA GLU A 723 -5.10 -13.18 44.47
C GLU A 723 -4.95 -13.97 43.17
N LEU A 724 -5.18 -13.32 42.03
CA LEU A 724 -4.94 -13.88 40.70
C LEU A 724 -3.45 -14.21 40.51
N ALA A 725 -2.56 -13.26 40.78
CA ALA A 725 -1.11 -13.45 40.67
C ALA A 725 -0.59 -14.54 41.62
N GLU A 726 -1.06 -14.55 42.87
CA GLU A 726 -0.74 -15.58 43.86
C GLU A 726 -1.19 -16.98 43.40
N ALA A 727 -2.38 -17.08 42.81
CA ALA A 727 -2.88 -18.34 42.26
C ALA A 727 -2.03 -18.86 41.09
N LEU A 728 -1.50 -17.98 40.23
CA LEU A 728 -0.59 -18.33 39.13
C LEU A 728 0.83 -18.68 39.59
N ASP A 729 1.29 -18.11 40.70
CA ASP A 729 2.62 -18.35 41.26
C ASP A 729 2.70 -19.62 42.09
N THR A 730 1.59 -20.01 42.73
CA THR A 730 1.48 -21.21 43.55
C THR A 730 1.52 -22.48 42.69
N ARG A 731 2.18 -23.54 43.17
CA ARG A 731 2.17 -24.83 42.47
C ARG A 731 0.76 -25.42 42.45
N ILE A 732 0.42 -26.14 41.38
CA ILE A 732 -0.90 -26.79 41.21
C ILE A 732 -1.20 -27.77 42.37
N GLU A 733 -0.17 -28.42 42.92
CA GLU A 733 -0.27 -29.35 44.05
C GLU A 733 -0.60 -28.66 45.38
N ASP A 734 -0.19 -27.39 45.54
CA ASP A 734 -0.41 -26.55 46.73
C ASP A 734 -1.66 -25.66 46.60
N GLY A 735 -2.50 -25.92 45.59
CA GLY A 735 -3.75 -25.20 45.31
C GLY A 735 -3.65 -24.11 44.23
N GLY A 736 -2.53 -23.96 43.54
CA GLY A 736 -2.37 -23.02 42.43
C GLY A 736 -3.16 -23.37 41.15
N VAL A 737 -3.24 -22.42 40.22
CA VAL A 737 -3.94 -22.59 38.93
C VAL A 737 -2.95 -22.67 37.78
N ALA A 738 -3.27 -23.50 36.78
CA ALA A 738 -2.43 -23.68 35.61
C ALA A 738 -2.53 -22.52 34.61
N ALA A 739 -3.70 -21.89 34.57
CA ALA A 739 -4.00 -20.74 33.75
C ALA A 739 -5.16 -19.95 34.36
N VAL A 740 -5.25 -18.67 34.02
CA VAL A 740 -6.35 -17.78 34.39
C VAL A 740 -7.05 -17.32 33.12
N VAL A 741 -8.38 -17.37 33.12
CA VAL A 741 -9.22 -16.89 32.02
C VAL A 741 -9.96 -15.66 32.50
N ASP A 742 -9.76 -14.53 31.82
CA ASP A 742 -10.42 -13.26 32.14
C ASP A 742 -10.58 -12.36 30.91
N GLU A 743 -11.30 -11.25 31.05
CA GLU A 743 -11.42 -10.24 29.99
C GLU A 743 -10.07 -9.55 29.72
N ILE A 744 -9.83 -9.20 28.44
CA ILE A 744 -8.54 -8.64 27.99
C ILE A 744 -8.08 -7.42 28.83
N PRO A 745 -8.94 -6.45 29.21
CA PRO A 745 -8.51 -5.31 30.02
C PRO A 745 -7.92 -5.70 31.39
N TYR A 746 -8.49 -6.69 32.06
CA TYR A 746 -7.96 -7.18 33.35
C TYR A 746 -6.63 -7.90 33.17
N ILE A 747 -6.46 -8.62 32.06
CA ILE A 747 -5.20 -9.27 31.71
C ILE A 747 -4.11 -8.24 31.42
N LYS A 748 -4.43 -7.17 30.68
CA LYS A 748 -3.48 -6.09 30.42
C LYS A 748 -3.00 -5.44 31.73
N LEU A 749 -3.89 -5.20 32.68
CA LEU A 749 -3.53 -4.72 34.02
C LEU A 749 -2.59 -5.66 34.77
N LEU A 750 -2.82 -6.98 34.69
CA LEU A 750 -1.94 -7.99 35.28
C LEU A 750 -0.55 -7.97 34.65
N LEU A 751 -0.48 -7.96 33.33
CA LEU A 751 0.77 -7.95 32.57
C LEU A 751 1.57 -6.68 32.80
N ALA A 752 0.89 -5.54 32.93
CA ALA A 752 1.53 -4.26 33.24
C ALA A 752 2.08 -4.22 34.67
N LYS A 753 1.36 -4.80 35.64
CA LYS A 753 1.83 -4.90 37.04
C LYS A 753 2.99 -5.90 37.22
N TYR A 754 3.03 -6.96 36.42
CA TYR A 754 4.05 -8.02 36.51
C TYR A 754 4.71 -8.29 35.14
N PRO A 755 5.51 -7.34 34.61
CA PRO A 755 6.10 -7.47 33.29
C PRO A 755 7.03 -8.70 33.22
N GLY A 756 6.89 -9.50 32.16
CA GLY A 756 7.76 -10.65 31.87
C GLY A 756 7.53 -11.92 32.70
N LYS A 757 6.70 -11.89 33.74
CA LYS A 757 6.38 -13.10 34.55
C LYS A 757 5.25 -13.94 33.99
N TYR A 758 4.27 -13.29 33.38
CA TYR A 758 3.09 -13.91 32.81
C TYR A 758 2.99 -13.55 31.33
N ALA A 759 2.33 -14.40 30.55
CA ALA A 759 2.06 -14.12 29.16
C ALA A 759 0.61 -14.47 28.79
N LEU A 760 0.06 -13.66 27.89
CA LEU A 760 -1.18 -13.94 27.20
C LEU A 760 -0.95 -15.06 26.19
N ILE A 761 -1.67 -16.17 26.36
CA ILE A 761 -1.50 -17.39 25.57
C ILE A 761 -2.49 -17.44 24.42
N GLU A 762 -3.75 -17.14 24.71
CA GLU A 762 -4.85 -17.29 23.76
C GLU A 762 -5.85 -16.16 23.99
N THR A 763 -6.32 -15.56 22.91
CA THR A 763 -7.42 -14.60 22.92
C THR A 763 -8.57 -15.17 22.11
N ILE A 764 -9.76 -15.14 22.70
CA ILE A 764 -11.00 -15.47 22.01
C ILE A 764 -11.67 -14.14 21.70
N PRO A 765 -11.73 -13.72 20.42
CA PRO A 765 -12.46 -12.52 20.05
C PRO A 765 -13.94 -12.75 20.37
N THR A 766 -14.47 -11.95 21.28
CA THR A 766 -15.91 -11.89 21.57
C THR A 766 -16.40 -10.47 21.33
N THR A 767 -17.71 -10.25 21.36
CA THR A 767 -18.32 -8.93 21.19
C THR A 767 -18.34 -8.09 22.48
N ASN A 768 -17.64 -8.55 23.53
CA ASN A 768 -17.92 -8.17 24.91
C ASN A 768 -16.82 -7.24 25.47
N GLY A 769 -16.81 -5.98 25.04
CA GLY A 769 -15.95 -4.94 25.64
C GLY A 769 -16.67 -4.15 26.73
N PHE A 770 -15.91 -3.31 27.44
CA PHE A 770 -16.49 -2.34 28.37
C PHE A 770 -17.14 -1.18 27.61
N ALA A 771 -18.33 -0.79 28.05
CA ALA A 771 -19.09 0.31 27.47
C ALA A 771 -19.89 1.05 28.54
N PHE A 772 -20.20 2.32 28.25
CA PHE A 772 -21.08 3.12 29.09
C PHE A 772 -22.52 2.65 28.93
N VAL A 773 -23.25 2.59 30.03
CA VAL A 773 -24.64 2.12 30.05
C VAL A 773 -25.58 3.30 30.13
N PHE A 774 -26.54 3.36 29.22
CA PHE A 774 -27.57 4.38 29.17
C PHE A 774 -28.95 3.74 29.28
N GLN A 775 -29.94 4.56 29.68
CA GLN A 775 -31.34 4.17 29.58
C GLN A 775 -31.70 3.80 28.13
N LYS A 776 -32.54 2.78 27.97
CA LYS A 776 -32.96 2.29 26.66
C LYS A 776 -33.69 3.39 25.87
N GLY A 777 -33.26 3.63 24.64
CA GLY A 777 -33.74 4.70 23.76
C GLY A 777 -33.13 6.08 24.02
N SER A 778 -32.06 6.18 24.83
CA SER A 778 -31.41 7.47 25.11
C SER A 778 -30.79 8.10 23.86
N SER A 779 -31.11 9.37 23.60
CA SER A 779 -30.55 10.13 22.47
C SER A 779 -29.05 10.38 22.59
N MET A 780 -28.46 10.19 23.77
CA MET A 780 -27.02 10.40 24.01
C MET A 780 -26.16 9.25 23.50
N VAL A 781 -26.72 8.04 23.33
CA VAL A 781 -25.95 6.84 22.95
C VAL A 781 -25.24 7.02 21.60
N PRO A 782 -25.88 7.51 20.52
CA PRO A 782 -25.21 7.70 19.23
C PRO A 782 -24.16 8.82 19.24
N GLU A 783 -24.34 9.84 20.09
CA GLU A 783 -23.40 10.96 20.23
C GLU A 783 -22.15 10.53 21.00
N VAL A 784 -22.33 9.93 22.17
CA VAL A 784 -21.23 9.42 23.00
C VAL A 784 -20.49 8.28 22.30
N SER A 785 -21.20 7.41 21.56
CA SER A 785 -20.55 6.36 20.76
C SER A 785 -19.66 6.95 19.68
N ARG A 786 -20.10 8.01 18.98
CA ARG A 786 -19.24 8.72 18.01
C ARG A 786 -18.04 9.38 18.68
N ALA A 787 -18.21 9.95 19.86
CA ALA A 787 -17.10 10.55 20.62
C ALA A 787 -16.06 9.48 20.99
N VAL A 788 -16.48 8.33 21.52
CA VAL A 788 -15.60 7.20 21.84
C VAL A 788 -14.86 6.67 20.60
N LEU A 789 -15.56 6.53 19.47
CA LEU A 789 -14.94 6.09 18.21
C LEU A 789 -13.90 7.10 17.71
N ARG A 790 -14.16 8.42 17.80
CA ARG A 790 -13.17 9.46 17.50
C ARG A 790 -11.95 9.38 18.40
N LEU A 791 -12.13 9.16 19.71
CA LEU A 791 -11.01 8.98 20.64
C LEU A 791 -10.14 7.77 20.28
N ARG A 792 -10.74 6.72 19.70
CA ARG A 792 -10.02 5.56 19.17
C ARG A 792 -9.28 5.90 17.87
N GLU A 793 -9.94 6.55 16.92
CA GLU A 793 -9.35 6.97 15.63
C GLU A 793 -8.18 7.95 15.79
N GLU A 794 -8.27 8.86 16.76
CA GLU A 794 -7.22 9.83 17.11
C GLU A 794 -6.07 9.21 17.94
N GLY A 795 -6.19 7.95 18.36
CA GLY A 795 -5.20 7.29 19.23
C GLY A 795 -5.21 7.74 20.70
N LYS A 796 -6.04 8.72 21.09
CA LYS A 796 -6.16 9.21 22.47
C LYS A 796 -6.56 8.12 23.46
N LEU A 797 -7.45 7.21 23.05
CA LEU A 797 -7.89 6.10 23.88
C LEU A 797 -6.73 5.18 24.29
N ALA A 798 -5.80 4.90 23.36
CA ALA A 798 -4.61 4.10 23.62
C ALA A 798 -3.62 4.84 24.55
N LEU A 799 -3.48 6.16 24.40
CA LEU A 799 -2.67 6.99 25.30
C LEU A 799 -3.19 6.96 26.74
N MET A 800 -4.51 7.06 26.91
CA MET A 800 -5.16 6.99 28.22
C MET A 800 -5.04 5.60 28.84
N GLU A 801 -5.18 4.55 28.02
CA GLU A 801 -4.98 3.17 28.46
C GLU A 801 -3.55 2.97 28.96
N HIS A 802 -2.56 3.43 28.19
CA HIS A 802 -1.15 3.38 28.58
C HIS A 802 -0.89 4.19 29.85
N ALA A 803 -1.45 5.39 29.97
CA ALA A 803 -1.28 6.24 31.16
C ALA A 803 -1.79 5.59 32.44
N TRP A 804 -2.93 4.89 32.39
CA TRP A 804 -3.50 4.21 33.56
C TRP A 804 -2.92 2.83 33.83
N PHE A 805 -2.43 2.12 32.80
CA PHE A 805 -1.93 0.75 32.96
C PHE A 805 -0.41 0.68 33.22
N ASN A 806 0.39 1.63 32.71
CA ASN A 806 1.86 1.60 32.75
C ASN A 806 2.53 2.69 33.62
N SER A 807 1.81 3.32 34.56
CA SER A 807 2.27 4.53 35.27
C SER A 807 3.52 4.40 36.16
N GLU A 808 4.20 3.25 36.21
CA GLU A 808 5.44 3.08 36.97
C GLU A 808 6.71 2.78 36.14
N THR A 809 6.67 2.82 34.80
CA THR A 809 7.92 2.66 34.02
C THR A 809 8.24 3.88 33.17
N THR A 810 9.15 4.69 33.67
CA THR A 810 9.86 5.76 32.95
C THR A 810 10.46 5.21 31.65
N LEU A 811 9.98 5.74 30.52
CA LEU A 811 10.61 5.80 29.19
C LEU A 811 11.58 4.66 28.83
N LEU A 812 11.06 3.61 28.20
CA LEU A 812 11.82 2.79 27.26
C LEU A 812 11.09 2.75 25.90
N PRO A 813 11.80 2.92 24.77
CA PRO A 813 11.22 3.12 23.45
C PRO A 813 10.47 1.88 22.92
N GLU A 814 9.47 2.17 22.09
CA GLU A 814 8.44 1.34 21.42
C GLU A 814 8.90 0.11 20.59
N ASP A 815 10.11 -0.44 20.80
CA ASP A 815 10.65 -1.53 19.97
C ASP A 815 10.34 -2.96 20.48
N GLN A 816 9.34 -3.14 21.36
CA GLN A 816 8.97 -4.47 21.88
C GLN A 816 7.52 -4.91 21.66
N ILE A 817 6.88 -4.43 20.58
CA ILE A 817 5.89 -5.29 19.90
C ILE A 817 6.69 -6.35 19.13
N LYS A 818 7.30 -7.30 19.85
CA LYS A 818 8.02 -8.42 19.26
C LYS A 818 7.00 -9.32 18.55
N GLU A 819 7.02 -9.26 17.22
CA GLU A 819 6.55 -10.36 16.38
C GLU A 819 7.09 -11.68 16.94
N PRO A 820 6.23 -12.67 17.25
CA PRO A 820 6.62 -13.86 18.02
C PRO A 820 7.42 -14.90 17.21
N ASN A 821 8.08 -14.53 16.11
CA ASN A 821 8.55 -15.48 15.10
C ASN A 821 10.07 -15.56 14.87
N THR A 822 10.92 -14.96 15.71
CA THR A 822 12.39 -15.07 15.53
C THR A 822 13.01 -16.14 16.44
N LEU A 823 13.73 -17.09 15.82
CA LEU A 823 14.61 -18.04 16.51
C LEU A 823 15.70 -17.25 17.25
N SER A 824 15.73 -17.33 18.58
CA SER A 824 16.67 -16.55 19.39
C SER A 824 18.02 -17.26 19.51
N PHE A 825 19.11 -16.48 19.45
CA PHE A 825 20.48 -16.97 19.66
C PHE A 825 20.62 -17.70 21.01
N ASP A 826 19.95 -17.20 22.05
CA ASP A 826 20.01 -17.76 23.40
C ASP A 826 19.55 -19.23 23.47
N ARG A 827 18.60 -19.62 22.61
CA ARG A 827 18.09 -21.01 22.53
C ARG A 827 19.08 -22.00 21.88
N PHE A 828 20.03 -21.51 21.09
CA PHE A 828 21.04 -22.34 20.38
C PHE A 828 22.48 -22.10 20.85
N ARG A 829 22.68 -21.27 21.87
CA ARG A 829 23.99 -20.88 22.40
C ARG A 829 24.89 -22.08 22.75
N GLY A 830 24.32 -23.18 23.22
CA GLY A 830 25.07 -24.41 23.56
C GLY A 830 25.73 -25.07 22.36
N LEU A 831 25.08 -25.05 21.19
CA LEU A 831 25.60 -25.63 19.95
C LEU A 831 26.84 -24.87 19.46
N PHE A 832 26.76 -23.53 19.46
CA PHE A 832 27.88 -22.66 19.08
C PHE A 832 29.04 -22.75 20.07
N LEU A 833 28.75 -22.92 21.37
CA LEU A 833 29.78 -23.13 22.39
C LEU A 833 30.58 -24.42 22.13
N ILE A 834 29.90 -25.53 21.82
CA ILE A 834 30.56 -26.81 21.50
C ILE A 834 31.45 -26.66 20.26
N SER A 835 30.93 -26.07 19.18
CA SER A 835 31.68 -25.85 17.95
C SER A 835 32.91 -24.95 18.18
N GLY A 836 32.75 -23.87 18.97
CA GLY A 836 33.85 -22.96 19.32
C GLY A 836 34.95 -23.66 20.12
N ILE A 837 34.59 -24.51 21.09
CA ILE A 837 35.56 -25.28 21.89
C ILE A 837 36.30 -26.30 21.01
N CYS A 838 35.59 -27.05 20.15
CA CYS A 838 36.20 -28.03 19.26
C CYS A 838 37.17 -27.40 18.25
N THR A 839 36.80 -26.27 17.65
CA THR A 839 37.66 -25.53 16.71
C THR A 839 38.89 -24.95 17.39
N PHE A 840 38.73 -24.39 18.60
CA PHE A 840 39.86 -23.92 19.41
C PHE A 840 40.83 -25.04 19.78
N LEU A 841 40.31 -26.19 20.27
CA LEU A 841 41.14 -27.35 20.59
C LEU A 841 41.86 -27.90 19.37
N ALA A 842 41.19 -27.99 18.21
CA ALA A 842 41.80 -28.41 16.96
C ALA A 842 42.95 -27.47 16.54
N MET A 843 42.74 -26.15 16.65
CA MET A 843 43.80 -25.17 16.39
C MET A 843 44.97 -25.34 17.36
N VAL A 844 44.72 -25.46 18.66
CA VAL A 844 45.78 -25.63 19.66
C VAL A 844 46.57 -26.91 19.43
N ILE A 845 45.92 -28.03 19.16
CA ILE A 845 46.58 -29.32 18.86
C ILE A 845 47.41 -29.20 17.58
N THR A 846 46.91 -28.51 16.56
CA THR A 846 47.63 -28.33 15.29
C THR A 846 48.84 -27.43 15.46
N ILE A 847 48.71 -26.33 16.21
CA ILE A 847 49.83 -25.43 16.55
C ILE A 847 50.85 -26.18 17.39
N PHE A 848 50.42 -26.96 18.39
CA PHE A 848 51.31 -27.76 19.23
C PHE A 848 52.05 -28.82 18.41
N LYS A 849 51.37 -29.51 17.48
CA LYS A 849 52.01 -30.43 16.52
C LYS A 849 52.97 -29.71 15.59
N MET A 850 52.63 -28.53 15.07
CA MET A 850 53.52 -27.73 14.22
C MET A 850 54.76 -27.25 14.97
N VAL A 851 54.62 -26.84 16.24
CA VAL A 851 55.75 -26.42 17.09
C VAL A 851 56.63 -27.61 17.43
N LEU A 852 56.05 -28.76 17.78
CA LEU A 852 56.80 -30.01 17.99
C LEU A 852 57.50 -30.47 16.70
N TYR A 853 56.84 -30.38 15.56
CA TYR A 853 57.40 -30.74 14.26
C TYR A 853 58.53 -29.79 13.87
N LYS A 854 58.37 -28.49 14.11
CA LYS A 854 59.42 -27.48 13.89
C LYS A 854 60.61 -27.68 14.82
N LEU A 855 60.38 -28.01 16.09
CA LEU A 855 61.44 -28.35 17.05
C LEU A 855 62.16 -29.66 16.66
N GLN A 856 61.42 -30.67 16.18
CA GLN A 856 62.02 -31.89 15.63
C GLN A 856 62.79 -31.63 14.33
N LEU A 857 62.29 -30.74 13.45
CA LEU A 857 62.95 -30.37 12.19
C LEU A 857 64.23 -29.58 12.44
N GLU A 858 64.21 -28.63 13.38
CA GLU A 858 65.40 -27.89 13.80
C GLU A 858 66.42 -28.84 14.47
N HIS A 859 65.98 -29.78 15.29
CA HIS A 859 66.86 -30.80 15.88
C HIS A 859 67.41 -31.79 14.83
N LEU A 860 66.67 -32.09 13.76
CA LEU A 860 67.13 -32.91 12.62
C LEU A 860 68.06 -32.13 11.68
N LEU A 861 67.80 -30.85 11.44
CA LEU A 861 68.65 -29.94 10.67
C LEU A 861 69.99 -29.70 11.37
N VAL A 862 69.99 -29.47 12.69
CA VAL A 862 71.21 -29.35 13.50
C VAL A 862 72.01 -30.67 13.47
N LYS A 863 71.36 -31.83 13.60
CA LYS A 863 72.03 -33.14 13.42
C LYS A 863 72.55 -33.39 12.01
N CYS A 864 71.91 -32.85 10.97
CA CYS A 864 72.37 -32.99 9.57
C CYS A 864 73.53 -32.05 9.24
N LEU A 865 73.53 -30.83 9.80
CA LEU A 865 74.64 -29.87 9.68
C LEU A 865 75.92 -30.36 10.38
N ASP A 866 75.79 -31.05 11.51
CA ASP A 866 76.93 -31.60 12.27
C ASP A 866 77.56 -32.85 11.62
N ARG A 867 76.85 -33.51 10.68
CA ARG A 867 77.31 -34.74 10.00
C ARG A 867 77.65 -34.60 8.50
N GLY A 868 77.51 -33.41 7.91
CA GLY A 868 78.03 -33.12 6.57
C GLY A 868 77.56 -34.05 5.45
N ASN A 869 76.27 -34.43 5.40
CA ASN A 869 75.77 -35.39 4.41
C ASN A 869 74.72 -34.76 3.46
N LEU A 870 75.18 -34.23 2.32
CA LEU A 870 74.40 -33.47 1.33
C LEU A 870 73.34 -34.31 0.57
N SER A 871 73.47 -35.65 0.58
CA SER A 871 72.60 -36.56 -0.18
C SER A 871 71.18 -36.68 0.36
N ILE A 872 71.00 -36.53 1.68
CA ILE A 872 69.69 -36.65 2.34
C ILE A 872 68.81 -35.42 2.06
N MET A 873 69.44 -34.25 1.90
CA MET A 873 68.70 -33.01 1.59
C MET A 873 68.09 -33.02 0.18
N MET A 874 68.77 -33.64 -0.79
CA MET A 874 68.31 -33.70 -2.18
C MET A 874 67.16 -34.69 -2.37
N MET A 875 67.11 -35.77 -1.57
CA MET A 875 66.03 -36.76 -1.58
C MET A 875 64.71 -36.18 -1.06
N ILE A 876 64.75 -35.27 -0.08
CA ILE A 876 63.55 -34.61 0.46
C ILE A 876 62.96 -33.59 -0.54
N ILE A 877 63.80 -32.94 -1.35
CA ILE A 877 63.36 -32.00 -2.39
C ILE A 877 62.72 -32.73 -3.57
N SER A 878 63.20 -33.93 -3.90
CA SER A 878 62.62 -34.77 -4.95
C SER A 878 61.20 -35.26 -4.60
N ASP A 879 60.94 -35.60 -3.33
CA ASP A 879 59.64 -36.13 -2.89
C ASP A 879 58.56 -35.03 -2.79
N ILE A 880 58.97 -33.76 -2.67
CA ILE A 880 58.06 -32.59 -2.67
C ILE A 880 57.68 -32.16 -4.09
N TYR A 881 58.57 -32.34 -5.08
CA TYR A 881 58.32 -31.91 -6.47
C TYR A 881 57.42 -32.86 -7.27
N GLN A 882 57.25 -34.10 -6.83
CA GLN A 882 56.55 -35.13 -7.60
C GLN A 882 55.03 -35.22 -7.33
N ARG A 883 54.48 -34.33 -6.48
CA ARG A 883 53.09 -34.41 -6.02
C ARG A 883 52.08 -33.52 -6.76
N ASP A 884 52.53 -32.67 -7.69
CA ASP A 884 51.69 -31.65 -8.34
C ASP A 884 51.38 -31.89 -9.85
N SER A 885 51.66 -33.07 -10.40
CA SER A 885 51.39 -33.35 -11.82
C SER A 885 50.49 -34.56 -12.06
N SER A 886 49.18 -34.41 -11.85
CA SER A 886 48.16 -35.18 -12.58
C SER A 886 46.79 -34.48 -12.56
N SER A 887 46.47 -33.73 -13.61
CA SER A 887 45.07 -33.36 -13.89
C SER A 887 44.79 -33.43 -15.40
N THR A 888 44.19 -34.54 -15.82
CA THR A 888 43.43 -34.62 -17.07
C THR A 888 42.23 -35.56 -16.91
N ALA A 889 41.04 -35.03 -17.22
CA ALA A 889 39.71 -35.64 -17.40
C ALA A 889 39.03 -36.34 -16.19
N SER A 890 37.76 -36.06 -15.86
CA SER A 890 36.61 -36.57 -16.63
C SER A 890 35.26 -35.92 -16.29
N THR A 891 34.35 -35.96 -17.26
CA THR A 891 33.01 -35.34 -17.40
C THR A 891 31.97 -35.62 -16.30
N THR A 892 32.29 -36.44 -15.30
CA THR A 892 31.36 -36.86 -14.22
C THR A 892 31.20 -35.82 -13.11
N SER A 893 32.21 -34.97 -12.86
CA SER A 893 32.11 -33.90 -11.85
C SER A 893 31.09 -32.83 -12.22
N VAL A 894 31.00 -32.46 -13.50
CA VAL A 894 30.10 -31.41 -14.00
C VAL A 894 28.62 -31.80 -13.85
N HIS A 895 28.28 -33.06 -14.13
CA HIS A 895 26.90 -33.57 -13.99
C HIS A 895 26.47 -33.63 -12.53
N VAL A 896 27.38 -33.97 -11.62
CA VAL A 896 27.11 -34.01 -10.17
C VAL A 896 26.95 -32.59 -9.60
N THR A 897 27.78 -31.63 -10.04
CA THR A 897 27.65 -30.22 -9.64
C THR A 897 26.35 -29.59 -10.19
N ALA A 898 25.94 -29.92 -11.41
CA ALA A 898 24.67 -29.47 -11.98
C ALA A 898 23.45 -30.02 -11.20
N LEU A 899 23.52 -31.29 -10.76
CA LEU A 899 22.51 -31.90 -9.91
C LEU A 899 22.43 -31.24 -8.53
N ASP A 900 23.57 -30.87 -7.93
CA ASP A 900 23.62 -30.14 -6.66
C ASP A 900 23.03 -28.73 -6.79
N GLY A 901 23.31 -28.04 -7.90
CA GLY A 901 22.67 -26.77 -8.22
C GLY A 901 21.14 -26.89 -8.32
N LEU A 902 20.65 -27.95 -8.98
CA LEU A 902 19.22 -28.19 -9.15
C LEU A 902 18.50 -28.46 -7.82
N VAL A 903 19.08 -29.30 -6.95
CA VAL A 903 18.51 -29.63 -5.64
C VAL A 903 18.45 -28.40 -4.74
N ASN A 904 19.49 -27.56 -4.75
CA ASN A 904 19.52 -26.33 -3.95
C ASN A 904 18.45 -25.32 -4.42
N VAL A 905 18.29 -25.15 -5.74
CA VAL A 905 17.27 -24.26 -6.30
C VAL A 905 15.85 -24.75 -6.02
N ASN A 906 15.58 -26.05 -6.20
CA ASN A 906 14.28 -26.64 -5.87
C ASN A 906 13.95 -26.51 -4.36
N SER A 907 14.98 -26.58 -3.50
CA SER A 907 14.81 -26.38 -2.05
C SER A 907 14.44 -24.93 -1.71
N LEU A 908 15.03 -23.95 -2.40
CA LEU A 908 14.67 -22.54 -2.26
C LEU A 908 13.22 -22.27 -2.69
N PHE A 909 12.79 -22.81 -3.83
CA PHE A 909 11.41 -22.67 -4.30
C PHE A 909 10.39 -23.37 -3.38
N THR A 910 10.79 -24.48 -2.76
CA THR A 910 9.97 -25.17 -1.75
C THR A 910 9.72 -24.27 -0.53
N ILE A 911 10.73 -23.53 -0.07
CA ILE A 911 10.56 -22.56 1.02
C ILE A 911 9.63 -21.43 0.61
N ALA A 912 9.75 -20.91 -0.62
CA ALA A 912 8.89 -19.85 -1.14
C ALA A 912 7.40 -20.25 -1.17
N VAL A 913 7.08 -21.52 -1.45
CA VAL A 913 5.71 -22.07 -1.36
C VAL A 913 5.14 -21.93 0.05
N PHE A 914 5.90 -22.28 1.09
CA PHE A 914 5.42 -22.20 2.47
C PHE A 914 5.34 -20.76 3.01
N VAL A 915 6.17 -19.86 2.51
CA VAL A 915 6.06 -18.42 2.80
C VAL A 915 4.83 -17.81 2.10
N GLY A 916 4.45 -18.29 0.92
CA GLY A 916 3.22 -17.89 0.24
C GLY A 916 1.96 -18.20 1.07
N LEU A 917 1.89 -19.42 1.62
CA LEU A 917 0.78 -19.88 2.48
C LEU A 917 0.61 -19.09 3.77
N SER A 918 1.72 -18.69 4.41
CA SER A 918 1.67 -17.97 5.69
C SER A 918 1.16 -16.53 5.56
N LEU A 919 1.18 -15.98 4.33
CA LEU A 919 0.75 -14.62 4.03
C LEU A 919 -0.72 -14.51 3.61
N THR A 920 -1.48 -15.61 3.50
CA THR A 920 -2.90 -15.57 3.10
C THR A 920 -3.82 -15.91 4.27
N ILE A 921 -4.48 -14.90 4.85
CA ILE A 921 -5.47 -15.08 5.92
C ILE A 921 -6.87 -15.10 5.29
N PRO A 922 -7.74 -16.07 5.61
CA PRO A 922 -9.11 -16.09 5.11
C PRO A 922 -9.89 -14.85 5.59
N GLY A 923 -10.57 -14.17 4.66
CA GLY A 923 -11.40 -12.99 4.96
C GLY A 923 -10.74 -11.63 4.68
N GLN A 924 -9.54 -11.61 4.07
CA GLN A 924 -8.90 -10.37 3.64
C GLN A 924 -9.65 -9.74 2.45
N ARG A 925 -10.07 -8.48 2.59
CA ARG A 925 -10.62 -7.69 1.47
C ARG A 925 -9.50 -7.35 0.50
N SER A 926 -9.79 -7.43 -0.80
CA SER A 926 -8.86 -6.97 -1.82
C SER A 926 -8.63 -5.47 -1.70
N LEU A 927 -7.52 -4.97 -2.24
CA LEU A 927 -7.24 -3.54 -2.35
C LEU A 927 -8.17 -2.81 -3.35
N GLU A 928 -9.10 -3.54 -3.97
CA GLU A 928 -10.11 -3.02 -4.89
C GLU A 928 -11.41 -2.72 -4.11
N GLU A 929 -11.97 -1.51 -4.21
CA GLU A 929 -13.14 -1.09 -3.41
C GLU A 929 -14.44 -1.86 -3.71
N ARG A 930 -14.49 -2.58 -4.84
CA ARG A 930 -15.68 -3.34 -5.27
C ARG A 930 -15.71 -4.71 -4.61
N THR A 931 -16.66 -4.92 -3.70
CA THR A 931 -16.89 -6.20 -3.00
C THR A 931 -17.21 -7.37 -3.93
N SER A 932 -17.67 -7.12 -5.17
CA SER A 932 -17.86 -8.15 -6.20
C SER A 932 -16.56 -8.70 -6.81
N CYS A 933 -15.43 -8.04 -6.54
CA CYS A 933 -14.12 -8.37 -7.08
C CYS A 933 -13.19 -9.02 -6.04
N ASP A 934 -13.69 -9.25 -4.82
CA ASP A 934 -12.97 -10.01 -3.81
C ASP A 934 -12.84 -11.48 -4.23
N ALA A 935 -11.66 -12.05 -4.00
CA ALA A 935 -11.39 -13.44 -4.34
C ALA A 935 -12.25 -14.39 -3.49
N GLY A 936 -13.10 -15.17 -4.16
CA GLY A 936 -13.92 -16.18 -3.52
C GLY A 936 -13.12 -17.36 -2.98
N ILE A 937 -13.77 -18.19 -2.17
CA ILE A 937 -13.20 -19.40 -1.54
C ILE A 937 -12.61 -20.36 -2.60
N ASP A 938 -13.14 -20.36 -3.82
CA ASP A 938 -12.63 -21.20 -4.91
C ASP A 938 -11.23 -20.82 -5.38
N VAL A 939 -10.86 -19.54 -5.34
CA VAL A 939 -9.50 -19.06 -5.71
C VAL A 939 -8.50 -19.49 -4.63
N ILE A 940 -8.89 -19.39 -3.36
CA ILE A 940 -8.10 -19.87 -2.21
C ILE A 940 -7.92 -21.39 -2.29
N ARG A 941 -8.96 -22.15 -2.68
CA ARG A 941 -8.83 -23.60 -2.88
C ARG A 941 -7.87 -23.93 -4.02
N LYS A 942 -7.93 -23.19 -5.14
CA LYS A 942 -7.01 -23.37 -6.28
C LYS A 942 -5.56 -23.01 -5.92
N LEU A 943 -5.34 -21.97 -5.13
CA LEU A 943 -4.03 -21.61 -4.56
C LEU A 943 -3.42 -22.81 -3.83
N LEU A 944 -4.13 -23.36 -2.84
CA LEU A 944 -3.67 -24.51 -2.05
C LEU A 944 -3.36 -25.72 -2.93
N VAL A 945 -4.23 -26.01 -3.90
CA VAL A 945 -4.01 -27.12 -4.84
C VAL A 945 -2.75 -26.91 -5.67
N PHE A 946 -2.54 -25.73 -6.24
CA PHE A 946 -1.36 -25.47 -7.09
C PHE A 946 -0.05 -25.47 -6.29
N GLU A 947 -0.05 -25.01 -5.04
CA GLU A 947 1.13 -25.07 -4.17
C GLU A 947 1.50 -26.51 -3.81
N VAL A 948 0.53 -27.32 -3.39
CA VAL A 948 0.75 -28.75 -3.09
C VAL A 948 1.25 -29.50 -4.33
N VAL A 949 0.69 -29.18 -5.51
CA VAL A 949 1.13 -29.78 -6.78
C VAL A 949 2.55 -29.31 -7.14
N SER A 950 2.89 -28.02 -7.02
CA SER A 950 4.25 -27.53 -7.28
C SER A 950 5.28 -28.15 -6.34
N PHE A 951 4.93 -28.30 -5.06
CA PHE A 951 5.77 -28.94 -4.05
C PHE A 951 6.05 -30.39 -4.42
N SER A 952 5.01 -31.11 -4.84
CA SER A 952 5.14 -32.51 -5.28
C SER A 952 6.09 -32.66 -6.46
N PHE A 953 6.04 -31.74 -7.43
CA PHE A 953 6.94 -31.72 -8.59
C PHE A 953 8.39 -31.35 -8.24
N PHE A 954 8.61 -30.38 -7.35
CA PHE A 954 9.95 -30.03 -6.88
C PHE A 954 10.57 -31.16 -6.04
N LEU A 955 9.76 -31.81 -5.18
CA LEU A 955 10.18 -32.96 -4.40
C LEU A 955 10.53 -34.15 -5.31
N PHE A 956 9.69 -34.44 -6.31
CA PHE A 956 9.96 -35.45 -7.32
C PHE A 956 11.27 -35.16 -8.08
N SER A 957 11.44 -33.94 -8.57
CA SER A 957 12.66 -33.51 -9.28
C SER A 957 13.92 -33.68 -8.42
N SER A 958 13.87 -33.25 -7.16
CA SER A 958 14.99 -33.35 -6.22
C SER A 958 15.31 -34.79 -5.82
N LEU A 959 14.32 -35.65 -5.64
CA LEU A 959 14.53 -37.07 -5.35
C LEU A 959 15.12 -37.82 -6.55
N VAL A 960 14.65 -37.53 -7.77
CA VAL A 960 15.22 -38.11 -9.00
C VAL A 960 16.65 -37.65 -9.19
N ALA A 961 16.95 -36.37 -8.95
CA ALA A 961 18.30 -35.82 -8.94
C ALA A 961 19.19 -36.53 -7.90
N GLN A 962 18.80 -36.56 -6.63
CA GLN A 962 19.58 -37.23 -5.59
C GLN A 962 19.76 -38.73 -5.86
N GLY A 963 18.74 -39.41 -6.39
CA GLY A 963 18.81 -40.80 -6.83
C GLY A 963 19.81 -41.01 -7.97
N LEU A 964 19.84 -40.10 -8.95
CA LEU A 964 20.84 -40.13 -10.03
C LEU A 964 22.25 -39.88 -9.50
N LYS A 965 22.43 -38.92 -8.59
CA LYS A 965 23.72 -38.63 -7.93
C LYS A 965 24.24 -39.86 -7.22
N LEU A 966 23.37 -40.52 -6.44
CA LEU A 966 23.71 -41.73 -5.73
C LEU A 966 24.07 -42.86 -6.70
N ALA A 967 23.32 -43.03 -7.79
CA ALA A 967 23.60 -44.02 -8.82
C ALA A 967 24.94 -43.78 -9.55
N ILE A 968 25.27 -42.53 -9.90
CA ILE A 968 26.55 -42.15 -10.51
C ILE A 968 27.70 -42.44 -9.54
N ASN A 969 27.56 -42.04 -8.26
CA ASN A 969 28.59 -42.26 -7.24
C ASN A 969 28.82 -43.75 -6.93
N LEU A 970 27.77 -44.59 -7.01
CA LEU A 970 27.86 -46.04 -6.83
C LEU A 970 28.44 -46.77 -8.06
N LEU A 971 28.27 -46.24 -9.28
CA LEU A 971 28.83 -46.83 -10.50
C LEU A 971 30.31 -46.48 -10.69
N ASN A 972 30.74 -45.28 -10.29
CA ASN A 972 32.14 -44.87 -10.33
C ASN A 972 33.04 -45.62 -9.35
N SER A 973 32.48 -46.36 -8.38
CA SER A 973 33.25 -47.05 -7.34
C SER A 973 33.58 -48.52 -7.66
N LYS A 974 33.35 -49.00 -8.90
CA LYS A 974 33.39 -50.43 -9.23
C LYS A 974 34.49 -50.94 -10.17
N ASP A 975 35.30 -50.10 -10.82
CA ASP A 975 36.45 -50.56 -11.63
C ASP A 975 37.65 -49.62 -11.49
N VAL A 976 38.79 -50.16 -11.05
CA VAL A 976 40.03 -49.42 -10.79
C VAL A 976 41.04 -49.53 -11.96
N ASP A 977 40.87 -50.46 -12.92
CA ASP A 977 41.95 -50.79 -13.87
C ASP A 977 41.68 -50.63 -15.38
N GLU A 978 40.54 -50.12 -15.85
CA GLU A 978 40.40 -49.69 -17.25
C GLU A 978 39.69 -48.33 -17.37
N GLY A 979 40.51 -47.27 -17.43
CA GLY A 979 40.10 -45.87 -17.36
C GLY A 979 39.30 -45.28 -18.53
N PHE A 980 38.73 -46.07 -19.45
CA PHE A 980 37.81 -45.53 -20.46
C PHE A 980 36.69 -46.51 -20.81
N ARG A 981 35.45 -46.10 -20.47
CA ARG A 981 34.12 -46.67 -20.83
C ARG A 981 33.50 -47.62 -19.81
N ALA A 982 33.12 -47.08 -18.65
CA ALA A 982 31.95 -47.61 -17.94
C ALA A 982 30.70 -47.37 -18.79
N HIS A 983 30.06 -48.42 -19.28
CA HIS A 983 28.78 -48.36 -19.99
C HIS A 983 27.65 -48.00 -19.01
N ILE A 984 27.59 -46.75 -18.59
CA ILE A 984 26.34 -46.17 -18.09
C ILE A 984 25.37 -46.28 -19.27
N ASN A 985 24.18 -46.85 -19.04
CA ASN A 985 23.13 -46.75 -20.04
C ASN A 985 22.77 -45.27 -20.17
N LEU A 986 23.44 -44.59 -21.11
CA LEU A 986 23.36 -43.14 -21.31
C LEU A 986 21.91 -42.70 -21.47
N ARG A 987 21.05 -43.60 -21.97
CA ARG A 987 19.60 -43.39 -22.05
C ARG A 987 18.98 -43.24 -20.67
N VAL A 988 19.26 -44.12 -19.71
CA VAL A 988 18.68 -44.05 -18.34
C VAL A 988 19.16 -42.79 -17.61
N LEU A 989 20.44 -42.43 -17.76
CA LEU A 989 20.98 -41.20 -17.18
C LEU A 989 20.35 -39.94 -17.82
N ARG A 990 20.23 -39.91 -19.16
CA ARG A 990 19.56 -38.82 -19.88
C ARG A 990 18.08 -38.75 -19.55
N PHE A 991 17.38 -39.88 -19.44
CA PHE A 991 15.97 -39.92 -19.06
C PHE A 991 15.76 -39.48 -17.60
N GLY A 992 16.67 -39.81 -16.69
CA GLY A 992 16.61 -39.36 -15.30
C GLY A 992 16.87 -37.86 -15.15
N MET A 993 17.87 -37.31 -15.84
CA MET A 993 18.11 -35.86 -15.87
C MET A 993 16.97 -35.10 -16.55
N LEU A 994 16.45 -35.62 -17.67
CA LEU A 994 15.30 -35.05 -18.36
C LEU A 994 14.04 -35.10 -17.49
N GLY A 995 13.80 -36.20 -16.77
CA GLY A 995 12.68 -36.33 -15.84
C GLY A 995 12.77 -35.35 -14.66
N SER A 996 13.97 -35.11 -14.15
CA SER A 996 14.23 -34.10 -13.12
C SER A 996 14.02 -32.67 -13.65
N ALA A 997 14.52 -32.36 -14.86
CA ALA A 997 14.31 -31.08 -15.51
C ALA A 997 12.82 -30.80 -15.80
N ILE A 998 12.08 -31.79 -16.30
CA ILE A 998 10.63 -31.70 -16.52
C ILE A 998 9.91 -31.48 -15.18
N GLY A 999 10.30 -32.20 -14.13
CA GLY A 999 9.75 -32.00 -12.79
C GLY A 999 9.94 -30.57 -12.28
N SER A 1000 11.13 -29.99 -12.45
CA SER A 1000 11.39 -28.59 -12.06
C SER A 1000 10.61 -27.58 -12.92
N VAL A 1001 10.48 -27.81 -14.23
CA VAL A 1001 9.67 -26.96 -15.13
C VAL A 1001 8.19 -26.97 -14.73
N MET A 1002 7.63 -28.15 -14.49
CA MET A 1002 6.24 -28.29 -14.04
C MET A 1002 6.03 -27.66 -12.66
N GLY A 1003 6.98 -27.82 -11.74
CA GLY A 1003 6.98 -27.14 -10.44
C GLY A 1003 6.91 -25.62 -10.59
N CYS A 1004 7.74 -25.03 -11.46
CA CYS A 1004 7.75 -23.59 -11.73
C CYS A 1004 6.45 -23.09 -12.38
N LEU A 1005 5.84 -23.87 -13.28
CA LEU A 1005 4.55 -23.52 -13.90
C LEU A 1005 3.41 -23.47 -12.88
N PHE A 1006 3.31 -24.48 -12.01
CA PHE A 1006 2.28 -24.49 -10.96
C PHE A 1006 2.55 -23.43 -9.88
N LEU A 1007 3.80 -23.13 -9.56
CA LEU A 1007 4.15 -22.03 -8.66
C LEU A 1007 3.75 -20.66 -9.24
N MET A 1008 3.97 -20.44 -10.54
CA MET A 1008 3.51 -19.24 -11.24
C MET A 1008 1.99 -19.11 -11.17
N LEU A 1009 1.24 -20.18 -11.44
CA LEU A 1009 -0.23 -20.19 -11.33
C LEU A 1009 -0.71 -19.93 -9.90
N SER A 1010 0.00 -20.44 -8.89
CA SER A 1010 -0.28 -20.11 -7.49
C SER A 1010 -0.09 -18.60 -7.23
N MET A 1011 1.02 -18.03 -7.65
CA MET A 1011 1.32 -16.61 -7.45
C MET A 1011 0.31 -15.69 -8.16
N VAL A 1012 -0.26 -16.11 -9.30
CA VAL A 1012 -1.40 -15.42 -9.93
C VAL A 1012 -2.63 -15.42 -9.03
N ASN A 1013 -2.93 -16.53 -8.34
CA ASN A 1013 -4.03 -16.57 -7.36
C ASN A 1013 -3.74 -15.70 -6.13
N VAL A 1014 -2.49 -15.61 -5.67
CA VAL A 1014 -2.10 -14.67 -4.60
C VAL A 1014 -2.36 -13.22 -5.01
N ILE A 1015 -1.99 -12.86 -6.25
CA ILE A 1015 -2.27 -11.54 -6.83
C ILE A 1015 -3.78 -11.28 -6.87
N GLN A 1016 -4.59 -12.26 -7.28
CA GLN A 1016 -6.05 -12.12 -7.29
C GLN A 1016 -6.65 -11.92 -5.89
N ILE A 1017 -6.08 -12.56 -4.86
CA ILE A 1017 -6.53 -12.41 -3.46
C ILE A 1017 -6.18 -11.01 -2.94
N ARG A 1018 -5.02 -10.45 -3.31
CA ARG A 1018 -4.53 -9.17 -2.77
C ARG A 1018 -5.01 -7.95 -3.55
N LEU A 1019 -5.01 -8.03 -4.89
CA LEU A 1019 -5.27 -6.92 -5.81
C LEU A 1019 -6.63 -7.04 -6.51
N GLY A 1020 -7.39 -8.11 -6.28
CA GLY A 1020 -8.72 -8.33 -6.84
C GLY A 1020 -8.75 -9.25 -8.06
N MET A 1021 -9.93 -9.79 -8.37
CA MET A 1021 -10.14 -10.75 -9.46
C MET A 1021 -9.74 -10.19 -10.84
N LEU A 1022 -9.01 -10.98 -11.63
CA LEU A 1022 -8.60 -10.59 -13.00
C LEU A 1022 -9.78 -10.29 -13.93
N SER A 1023 -10.93 -10.95 -13.72
CA SER A 1023 -12.16 -10.72 -14.49
C SER A 1023 -12.75 -9.32 -14.27
N CYS A 1024 -12.37 -8.63 -13.18
CA CYS A 1024 -12.81 -7.27 -12.90
C CYS A 1024 -11.98 -6.20 -13.63
N GLY A 1025 -10.91 -6.58 -14.33
CA GLY A 1025 -10.13 -5.65 -15.15
C GLY A 1025 -9.31 -4.63 -14.35
N SER A 1026 -8.97 -4.91 -13.09
CA SER A 1026 -8.09 -4.05 -12.29
C SER A 1026 -6.72 -3.90 -12.98
N LYS A 1027 -6.35 -2.67 -13.34
CA LYS A 1027 -5.09 -2.39 -14.07
C LYS A 1027 -3.88 -2.90 -13.31
N SER A 1028 -3.87 -2.76 -11.98
CA SER A 1028 -2.77 -3.20 -11.12
C SER A 1028 -2.64 -4.73 -11.08
N ALA A 1029 -3.77 -5.44 -10.94
CA ALA A 1029 -3.78 -6.91 -10.95
C ALA A 1029 -3.36 -7.48 -12.32
N VAL A 1030 -3.83 -6.86 -13.41
CA VAL A 1030 -3.49 -7.26 -14.79
C VAL A 1030 -2.02 -6.98 -15.09
N GLN A 1031 -1.48 -5.82 -14.71
CA GLN A 1031 -0.06 -5.49 -14.93
C GLN A 1031 0.86 -6.42 -14.13
N ALA A 1032 0.59 -6.65 -12.85
CA ALA A 1032 1.38 -7.54 -11.99
C ALA A 1032 1.36 -8.98 -12.52
N THR A 1033 0.18 -9.47 -12.91
CA THR A 1033 0.02 -10.81 -13.50
C THR A 1033 0.75 -10.92 -14.84
N THR A 1034 0.62 -9.92 -15.71
CA THR A 1034 1.28 -9.92 -17.02
C THR A 1034 2.80 -9.91 -16.88
N ALA A 1035 3.35 -9.08 -15.99
CA ALA A 1035 4.78 -9.04 -15.72
C ALA A 1035 5.31 -10.38 -15.20
N LEU A 1036 4.60 -11.00 -14.23
CA LEU A 1036 4.95 -12.31 -13.69
C LEU A 1036 4.96 -13.39 -14.78
N VAL A 1037 3.88 -13.48 -15.58
CA VAL A 1037 3.74 -14.49 -16.62
C VAL A 1037 4.81 -14.32 -17.71
N VAL A 1038 5.06 -13.09 -18.17
CA VAL A 1038 6.06 -12.81 -19.21
C VAL A 1038 7.48 -13.17 -18.74
N LEU A 1039 7.87 -12.71 -17.54
CA LEU A 1039 9.22 -12.96 -17.02
C LEU A 1039 9.45 -14.45 -16.76
N VAL A 1040 8.53 -15.12 -16.06
CA VAL A 1040 8.68 -16.55 -15.75
C VAL A 1040 8.64 -17.41 -17.00
N SER A 1041 7.76 -17.11 -17.96
CA SER A 1041 7.68 -17.86 -19.22
C SER A 1041 8.92 -17.66 -20.09
N SER A 1042 9.47 -16.44 -20.14
CA SER A 1042 10.72 -16.17 -20.88
C SER A 1042 11.92 -16.91 -20.26
N ALA A 1043 12.02 -16.94 -18.93
CA ALA A 1043 13.06 -17.68 -18.22
C ALA A 1043 12.93 -19.20 -18.43
N LEU A 1044 11.71 -19.73 -18.37
CA LEU A 1044 11.43 -21.13 -18.67
C LEU A 1044 11.76 -21.48 -20.13
N LEU A 1045 11.48 -20.59 -21.08
CA LEU A 1045 11.79 -20.81 -22.50
C LEU A 1045 13.29 -20.86 -22.74
N VAL A 1046 14.07 -19.98 -22.11
CA VAL A 1046 15.54 -20.03 -22.15
C VAL A 1046 16.06 -21.32 -21.50
N TYR A 1047 15.53 -21.69 -20.33
CA TYR A 1047 15.94 -22.91 -19.62
C TYR A 1047 15.63 -24.17 -20.42
N ILE A 1048 14.40 -24.32 -20.95
CA ILE A 1048 13.98 -25.46 -21.76
C ILE A 1048 14.79 -25.54 -23.05
N SER A 1049 15.03 -24.41 -23.73
CA SER A 1049 15.83 -24.39 -24.96
C SER A 1049 17.28 -24.79 -24.69
N THR A 1050 17.87 -24.30 -23.60
CA THR A 1050 19.25 -24.62 -23.21
C THR A 1050 19.38 -26.07 -22.75
N ALA A 1051 18.43 -26.57 -21.96
CA ALA A 1051 18.38 -27.96 -21.51
C ALA A 1051 18.19 -28.91 -22.71
N PHE A 1052 17.24 -28.62 -23.61
CA PHE A 1052 17.01 -29.41 -24.81
C PHE A 1052 18.25 -29.41 -25.72
N TYR A 1053 18.89 -28.27 -25.94
CA TYR A 1053 20.14 -28.17 -26.68
C TYR A 1053 21.25 -29.01 -26.03
N ALA A 1054 21.44 -28.89 -24.71
CA ALA A 1054 22.46 -29.64 -23.96
C ALA A 1054 22.19 -31.16 -23.88
N PHE A 1055 20.96 -31.63 -24.14
CA PHE A 1055 20.62 -33.06 -24.13
C PHE A 1055 20.51 -33.67 -25.54
N THR A 1056 20.34 -32.86 -26.58
CA THR A 1056 20.27 -33.30 -27.99
C THR A 1056 21.61 -33.24 -28.72
N HIS A 1057 22.48 -32.30 -28.35
CA HIS A 1057 23.89 -32.23 -28.75
C HIS A 1057 24.80 -32.70 -27.61
#